data_AF-A0AAN1HG81-F1
#
_entry.id   AF-A0AAN1HG81-F1
#
_cell.length_a   1.000
_cell.length_b   1.000
_cell.length_c   1.000
_cell.angle_alpha   90.00
_cell.angle_beta   90.00
_cell.angle_gamma   90.00
#
_symmetry.space_group_name_H-M   'P 1'
#
loop_
_entity.id
_entity.type
_entity.pdbx_description
1 polymer ?
#
loop_
_entity_poly.entity_id
_entity_poly.type
_entity_poly.pdbx_seq_one_letter_code
_entity_poly.pdbx_strand_id
1 'polypeptide(L)'
;MNDDEERPSQRQGARPGPVEGDTPQAAELAQWLRERTAGLTVRQLAERFRYGRSQWSEFLRGRKLIPLWLLEDVVTALVPGPQNQQMQRAIGRELLEAAEHADAARRAAQAPQLPDGTAHELQIRLDDARQGQIQAQQTLHSLTRLIYTFLSMVADLRQRCATLEAERDQARQRLEETNATVTQQRLAETEQHLAATEQQLAETEQRLEGVEDLLARTRWEQQEAEYVRIRALQRAEQHRRAYEQRTGDTPTEPVDEETGAVTLPQLWEYDHALEAADAQLHAHSARLSAIRERLGIPAPSQSQRPRTILGQVVPDPSTDSPDNAPTSSGSVRADFTDNADGSATLASPDRTRANTPGAGGSAAGAAGGPRGRRRPGRRTVLVGMVCLSLLAAGVWFARDQWQPSPSDSQVLRRADKLGKLVIGTKAGQPGLSMEKDGKWSGFDVELARRIADRLGFPEDKIKFVPVGTNSRETMIKNKKVDLVVGSYSINAEREKEVAFAGPYLFTGQRLLMRKGDTEGTVWVNDDKTGSLYTKEVRSYVDLPPKTDVCTAADSTSQKKLESLKTESGEKQFDVTPLTDYDLCISGLLDTTYEVLSTDDVILAGYQAKYPNQLVTIGGDMSHERYGIGMEKNDSVLHDLVCDALEKEISSGRWDQLFKDNLGKIGVEETSPPPRTRC
;
A
#
# COMPACT_ATOMS: atom_id res chain seq x y z
N MET A 1 52.86 37.82 49.02
CA MET A 1 51.60 37.43 48.36
C MET A 1 51.92 36.10 47.70
N ASN A 2 51.95 34.98 48.43
CA ASN A 2 50.88 34.39 49.26
C ASN A 2 49.53 34.51 48.53
N ASP A 3 49.07 33.42 47.93
CA ASP A 3 48.19 32.51 48.67
C ASP A 3 48.32 31.08 48.14
N ASP A 4 48.60 30.19 49.10
CA ASP A 4 48.43 28.75 49.03
C ASP A 4 46.94 28.40 48.89
N GLU A 5 46.60 27.36 48.12
CA GLU A 5 45.57 26.45 48.59
C GLU A 5 45.94 25.00 48.25
N GLU A 6 46.24 24.30 49.33
CA GLU A 6 46.64 22.92 49.44
C GLU A 6 45.61 21.97 48.80
N ARG A 7 46.06 21.02 47.98
CA ARG A 7 45.26 19.81 47.75
C ARG A 7 45.25 19.00 49.04
N PRO A 8 44.09 18.72 49.65
CA PRO A 8 44.06 17.96 50.88
C PRO A 8 44.51 16.53 50.64
N SER A 9 45.57 16.16 51.35
CA SER A 9 46.00 14.80 51.60
C SER A 9 44.96 14.09 52.47
N GLN A 10 43.86 13.63 51.87
CA GLN A 10 42.95 12.72 52.56
C GLN A 10 43.56 11.31 52.57
N ARG A 11 43.99 10.91 53.76
CA ARG A 11 44.28 9.55 54.17
C ARG A 11 43.26 8.58 53.57
N GLN A 12 43.78 7.46 53.06
CA GLN A 12 43.00 6.31 52.61
C GLN A 12 42.06 5.84 53.73
N GLY A 13 40.82 6.33 53.72
CA GLY A 13 39.70 5.52 54.19
C GLY A 13 39.65 4.28 53.31
N ALA A 14 39.59 3.10 53.91
CA ALA A 14 39.45 1.85 53.18
C ALA A 14 38.32 1.99 52.16
N ARG A 15 38.68 1.98 50.87
CA ARG A 15 37.71 2.11 49.78
C ARG A 15 36.73 0.93 49.90
N PRO A 16 35.40 1.16 49.85
CA PRO A 16 34.43 0.10 50.06
C PRO A 16 34.72 -1.05 49.10
N GLY A 17 34.86 -2.25 49.66
CA GLY A 17 35.09 -3.47 48.89
C GLY A 17 33.88 -3.81 48.02
N PRO A 18 34.08 -4.55 46.92
CA PRO A 18 32.98 -4.93 46.04
C PRO A 18 31.92 -5.75 46.77
N VAL A 19 30.66 -5.37 46.54
CA VAL A 19 29.43 -5.99 47.10
C VAL A 19 29.23 -7.39 46.50
N GLU A 20 28.58 -8.29 47.23
CA GLU A 20 28.27 -9.64 46.74
C GLU A 20 27.21 -9.62 45.62
N GLY A 21 27.26 -10.57 44.69
CA GLY A 21 26.43 -10.57 43.46
C GLY A 21 25.86 -11.94 43.07
N ASP A 22 25.49 -12.78 44.03
CA ASP A 22 24.79 -14.04 43.71
C ASP A 22 23.29 -13.83 43.45
N THR A 23 22.95 -12.98 42.47
CA THR A 23 21.57 -12.70 42.03
C THR A 23 21.45 -12.84 40.50
N PRO A 24 20.24 -13.12 39.95
CA PRO A 24 20.03 -13.14 38.50
C PRO A 24 20.48 -11.84 37.80
N GLN A 25 20.24 -10.70 38.43
CA GLN A 25 20.60 -9.37 37.93
C GLN A 25 22.12 -9.16 37.90
N ALA A 26 22.84 -9.68 38.90
CA ALA A 26 24.29 -9.67 38.90
C ALA A 26 24.89 -10.63 37.86
N ALA A 27 24.21 -11.73 37.53
CA ALA A 27 24.61 -12.61 36.43
C ALA A 27 24.46 -11.93 35.06
N GLU A 28 23.42 -11.11 34.89
CA GLU A 28 23.18 -10.28 33.70
C GLU A 28 24.24 -9.18 33.55
N LEU A 29 24.56 -8.45 34.63
CA LEU A 29 25.67 -7.50 34.67
C LEU A 29 27.01 -8.17 34.32
N ALA A 30 27.26 -9.37 34.85
CA ALA A 30 28.47 -10.13 34.55
C ALA A 30 28.52 -10.60 33.10
N GLN A 31 27.38 -10.98 32.51
CA GLN A 31 27.29 -11.30 31.09
C GLN A 31 27.65 -10.09 30.23
N TRP A 32 27.04 -8.95 30.52
CA TRP A 32 27.35 -7.69 29.85
C TRP A 32 28.84 -7.36 29.96
N LEU A 33 29.44 -7.51 31.16
CA LEU A 33 30.87 -7.26 31.37
C LEU A 33 31.77 -8.23 30.58
N ARG A 34 31.40 -9.51 30.48
CA ARG A 34 32.14 -10.52 29.69
C ARG A 34 32.13 -10.17 28.20
N GLU A 35 31.02 -9.68 27.68
CA GLU A 35 30.90 -9.27 26.28
C GLU A 35 31.80 -8.07 25.96
N ARG A 36 31.92 -7.09 26.87
CA ARG A 36 32.75 -5.88 26.67
C ARG A 36 34.24 -6.13 26.89
N THR A 37 34.56 -7.21 27.60
CA THR A 37 35.94 -7.66 27.83
C THR A 37 36.31 -8.86 26.96
N ALA A 38 35.46 -9.22 25.99
CA ALA A 38 35.69 -10.32 25.07
C ALA A 38 37.00 -10.08 24.29
N GLY A 39 37.96 -10.98 24.49
CA GLY A 39 39.32 -10.87 23.93
C GLY A 39 40.41 -10.51 24.94
N LEU A 40 40.08 -10.22 26.20
CA LEU A 40 41.06 -10.00 27.27
C LEU A 40 41.01 -11.12 28.32
N THR A 41 42.17 -11.67 28.67
CA THR A 41 42.30 -12.60 29.81
C THR A 41 42.17 -11.84 31.13
N VAL A 42 41.78 -12.55 32.21
CA VAL A 42 41.74 -11.99 33.58
C VAL A 42 43.08 -11.36 33.98
N ARG A 43 44.20 -11.92 33.51
CA ARG A 43 45.54 -11.34 33.73
C ARG A 43 45.69 -9.99 33.02
N GLN A 44 45.31 -9.90 31.75
CA GLN A 44 45.37 -8.66 30.98
C GLN A 44 44.42 -7.59 31.53
N LEU A 45 43.23 -7.97 32.01
CA LEU A 45 42.29 -7.05 32.68
C LEU A 45 42.88 -6.50 33.98
N ALA A 46 43.49 -7.38 34.79
CA ALA A 46 44.14 -6.98 36.03
C ALA A 46 45.31 -6.01 35.82
N GLU A 47 46.13 -6.28 34.80
CA GLU A 47 47.26 -5.43 34.42
C GLU A 47 46.77 -4.09 33.83
N ARG A 48 45.78 -4.12 32.93
CA ARG A 48 45.27 -2.93 32.22
C ARG A 48 44.52 -1.96 33.13
N PHE A 49 43.69 -2.47 34.04
CA PHE A 49 42.85 -1.66 34.93
C PHE A 49 43.36 -1.59 36.37
N ARG A 50 44.57 -2.12 36.64
CA ARG A 50 45.23 -2.10 37.95
C ARG A 50 44.32 -2.57 39.09
N TYR A 51 43.64 -3.69 38.88
CA TYR A 51 42.74 -4.31 39.84
C TYR A 51 43.03 -5.81 39.99
N GLY A 52 42.75 -6.40 41.17
CA GLY A 52 43.20 -7.75 41.49
C GLY A 52 42.63 -8.84 40.57
N ARG A 53 43.46 -9.80 40.13
CA ARG A 53 43.06 -10.93 39.27
C ARG A 53 41.90 -11.75 39.86
N SER A 54 41.94 -11.99 41.17
CA SER A 54 40.87 -12.71 41.87
C SER A 54 39.55 -11.95 41.81
N GLN A 55 39.56 -10.63 42.01
CA GLN A 55 38.33 -9.83 41.95
C GLN A 55 37.75 -9.77 40.53
N TRP A 56 38.60 -9.64 39.50
CA TRP A 56 38.15 -9.73 38.10
C TRP A 56 37.46 -11.05 37.79
N SER A 57 37.98 -12.16 38.32
CA SER A 57 37.31 -13.46 38.18
C SER A 57 35.95 -13.50 38.87
N GLU A 58 35.77 -12.79 39.98
CA GLU A 58 34.49 -12.73 40.69
C GLU A 58 33.48 -11.81 39.97
N PHE A 59 33.92 -10.67 39.43
CA PHE A 59 33.09 -9.78 38.62
C PHE A 59 32.55 -10.47 37.37
N LEU A 60 33.44 -11.15 36.64
CA LEU A 60 33.06 -11.87 35.43
C LEU A 60 32.19 -13.11 35.71
N ARG A 61 32.10 -13.57 36.95
CA ARG A 61 31.21 -14.67 37.37
C ARG A 61 29.91 -14.17 38.00
N GLY A 62 29.75 -12.86 38.20
CA GLY A 62 28.60 -12.27 38.89
C GLY A 62 28.71 -12.31 40.41
N ARG A 63 29.56 -13.16 41.00
CA ARG A 63 29.70 -13.34 42.45
C ARG A 63 30.01 -12.05 43.23
N LYS A 64 30.59 -11.06 42.55
CA LYS A 64 30.75 -9.71 43.08
C LYS A 64 30.36 -8.67 42.04
N LEU A 65 29.84 -7.55 42.53
CA LEU A 65 29.52 -6.40 41.69
C LEU A 65 30.78 -5.58 41.40
N ILE A 66 30.95 -5.24 40.12
CA ILE A 66 32.04 -4.36 39.67
C ILE A 66 31.76 -2.93 40.18
N PRO A 67 32.74 -2.24 40.79
CA PRO A 67 32.55 -0.86 41.20
C PRO A 67 32.24 0.05 40.02
N LEU A 68 31.34 1.03 40.20
CA LEU A 68 30.90 1.94 39.14
C LEU A 68 32.06 2.61 38.38
N TRP A 69 33.06 3.11 39.10
CA TRP A 69 34.23 3.75 38.49
C TRP A 69 35.00 2.78 37.57
N LEU A 70 35.11 1.51 37.96
CA LEU A 70 35.85 0.50 37.20
C LEU A 70 35.05 0.08 35.95
N LEU A 71 33.72 0.01 36.08
CA LEU A 71 32.81 -0.21 34.95
C LEU A 71 32.96 0.93 33.92
N GLU A 72 33.00 2.18 34.38
CA GLU A 72 33.16 3.33 33.50
C GLU A 72 34.52 3.35 32.81
N ASP A 73 35.59 2.99 33.53
CA ASP A 73 36.93 2.85 32.96
C ASP A 73 36.97 1.74 31.88
N VAL A 74 36.29 0.61 32.11
CA VAL A 74 36.17 -0.48 31.12
C VAL A 74 35.49 0.03 29.84
N VAL A 75 34.36 0.72 29.96
CA VAL A 75 33.65 1.25 28.80
C VAL A 75 34.52 2.27 28.06
N THR A 76 35.17 3.17 28.79
CA THR A 76 36.06 4.19 28.21
C THR A 76 37.23 3.58 27.45
N ALA A 77 37.81 2.51 28.00
CA ALA A 77 39.02 1.90 27.45
C ALA A 77 38.75 0.90 26.32
N LEU A 78 37.56 0.28 26.28
CA LEU A 78 37.27 -0.85 25.38
C LEU A 78 36.17 -0.57 24.36
N VAL A 79 35.30 0.41 24.56
CA VAL A 79 34.21 0.74 23.62
C VAL A 79 34.66 1.86 22.67
N PRO A 80 34.67 1.65 21.34
CA PRO A 80 35.04 2.68 20.37
C PRO A 80 33.95 3.74 20.18
N GLY A 81 34.35 5.01 20.18
CA GLY A 81 33.50 6.14 19.83
C GLY A 81 32.73 6.74 21.02
N PRO A 82 32.67 8.09 21.13
CA PRO A 82 32.10 8.76 22.30
C PRO A 82 30.60 8.51 22.49
N GLN A 83 29.82 8.39 21.40
CA GLN A 83 28.39 8.09 21.46
C GLN A 83 28.11 6.67 21.98
N ASN A 84 28.87 5.68 21.49
CA ASN A 84 28.75 4.29 21.96
C ASN A 84 29.25 4.15 23.41
N GLN A 85 30.30 4.88 23.80
CA GLN A 85 30.73 4.92 25.19
C GLN A 85 29.64 5.49 26.10
N GLN A 86 28.97 6.57 25.70
CA GLN A 86 27.87 7.16 26.46
C GLN A 86 26.72 6.16 26.62
N MET A 87 26.30 5.51 25.53
CA MET A 87 25.24 4.50 25.56
C MET A 87 25.62 3.29 26.42
N GLN A 88 26.83 2.76 26.29
CA GLN A 88 27.28 1.60 27.08
C GLN A 88 27.50 1.94 28.56
N ARG A 89 27.91 3.17 28.90
CA ARG A 89 27.94 3.63 30.30
C ARG A 89 26.54 3.68 30.91
N ALA A 90 25.55 4.13 30.15
CA ALA A 90 24.15 4.17 30.62
C ALA A 90 23.63 2.74 30.89
N ILE A 91 23.79 1.83 29.94
CA ILE A 91 23.38 0.41 30.09
C ILE A 91 24.11 -0.24 31.27
N GLY A 92 25.43 -0.07 31.37
CA GLY A 92 26.21 -0.66 32.45
C GLY A 92 25.84 -0.11 33.84
N ARG A 93 25.50 1.19 33.94
CA ARG A 93 25.00 1.80 35.18
C ARG A 93 23.67 1.23 35.61
N GLU A 94 22.73 1.09 34.68
CA GLU A 94 21.41 0.53 34.93
C GLU A 94 21.49 -0.93 35.40
N LEU A 95 22.31 -1.75 34.73
CA LEU A 95 22.54 -3.13 35.14
C LEU A 95 23.21 -3.24 36.52
N LEU A 96 24.14 -2.33 36.83
CA LEU A 96 24.79 -2.27 38.15
C LEU A 96 23.79 -1.90 39.23
N GLU A 97 22.97 -0.88 39.01
CA GLU A 97 21.93 -0.43 39.94
C GLU A 97 20.89 -1.54 40.19
N ALA A 98 20.44 -2.23 39.14
CA ALA A 98 19.54 -3.37 39.27
C ALA A 98 20.15 -4.52 40.09
N ALA A 99 21.44 -4.79 39.90
CA ALA A 99 22.16 -5.81 40.65
C ALA A 99 22.36 -5.42 42.12
N GLU A 100 22.67 -4.15 42.40
CA GLU A 100 22.79 -3.61 43.76
C GLU A 100 21.46 -3.66 44.52
N HIS A 101 20.35 -3.31 43.87
CA HIS A 101 19.01 -3.43 44.45
C HIS A 101 18.63 -4.88 44.73
N ALA A 102 18.95 -5.81 43.82
CA ALA A 102 18.67 -7.23 44.03
C ALA A 102 19.48 -7.81 45.19
N ASP A 103 20.75 -7.43 45.34
CA ASP A 103 21.57 -7.85 46.48
C ASP A 103 21.08 -7.23 47.81
N ALA A 104 20.67 -5.95 47.80
CA ALA A 104 20.08 -5.32 48.97
C ALA A 104 18.78 -6.03 49.41
N ALA A 105 17.92 -6.40 48.46
CA ALA A 105 16.71 -7.17 48.73
C ALA A 105 17.01 -8.57 49.27
N ARG A 106 18.04 -9.25 48.73
CA ARG A 106 18.52 -10.54 49.22
C ARG A 106 19.01 -10.45 50.67
N ARG A 107 19.82 -9.42 50.99
CA ARG A 107 20.31 -9.16 52.35
C ARG A 107 19.16 -8.84 53.32
N ALA A 108 18.18 -8.06 52.88
CA ALA A 108 16.99 -7.76 53.67
C ALA A 108 16.16 -9.03 53.96
N ALA A 109 16.05 -9.95 52.98
CA ALA A 109 15.34 -11.22 53.14
C ALA A 109 16.07 -12.23 54.04
N GLN A 110 17.40 -12.11 54.16
CA GLN A 110 18.24 -12.97 54.99
C GLN A 110 18.51 -12.39 56.39
N ALA A 111 18.06 -11.16 56.67
CA ALA A 111 18.20 -10.56 57.99
C ALA A 111 17.40 -11.38 59.03
N PRO A 112 17.97 -11.66 60.21
CA PRO A 112 17.27 -12.40 61.25
C PRO A 112 15.98 -11.67 61.63
N GLN A 113 14.85 -12.39 61.63
CA GLN A 113 13.59 -11.84 62.11
C GLN A 113 13.68 -11.60 63.62
N LEU A 114 13.60 -10.33 64.02
CA LEU A 114 13.50 -9.93 65.42
C LEU A 114 12.10 -10.22 65.96
N PRO A 115 11.96 -10.62 67.23
CA PRO A 115 10.68 -11.02 67.80
C PRO A 115 9.75 -9.81 67.98
N ASP A 116 8.47 -10.02 67.66
CA ASP A 116 7.42 -9.00 67.67
C ASP A 116 7.27 -8.27 69.01
N GLY A 117 7.42 -6.93 68.99
CA GLY A 117 6.62 -6.05 69.82
C GLY A 117 7.34 -4.84 70.40
N THR A 118 7.14 -3.65 69.81
CA THR A 118 6.89 -2.37 70.51
C THR A 118 6.47 -1.27 69.52
N ALA A 119 5.72 -0.25 69.97
CA ALA A 119 5.24 0.86 69.15
C ALA A 119 6.36 1.66 68.43
N HIS A 120 7.56 1.68 69.01
CA HIS A 120 8.75 2.29 68.40
C HIS A 120 9.18 1.57 67.10
N GLU A 121 8.96 0.26 67.04
CA GLU A 121 9.36 -0.60 65.94
C GLU A 121 8.42 -0.46 64.74
N LEU A 122 7.11 -0.26 64.99
CA LEU A 122 6.14 0.11 63.97
C LEU A 122 6.41 1.53 63.41
N GLN A 123 6.91 2.43 64.25
CA GLN A 123 7.30 3.78 63.83
C GLN A 123 8.48 3.74 62.85
N ILE A 124 9.52 2.94 63.15
CA ILE A 124 10.68 2.74 62.27
C ILE A 124 10.23 2.15 60.92
N ARG A 125 9.37 1.12 60.93
CA ARG A 125 8.84 0.54 59.68
C ARG A 125 8.01 1.53 58.86
N LEU A 126 7.26 2.41 59.51
CA LEU A 126 6.49 3.45 58.84
C LEU A 126 7.40 4.53 58.25
N ASP A 127 8.46 4.91 58.95
CA ASP A 127 9.43 5.89 58.47
C ASP A 127 10.26 5.34 57.30
N ASP A 128 10.65 4.07 57.34
CA ASP A 128 11.30 3.38 56.20
C ASP A 128 10.37 3.29 54.98
N ALA A 129 9.08 2.96 55.18
CA ALA A 129 8.10 2.93 54.10
C ALA A 129 7.87 4.33 53.49
N ARG A 130 7.84 5.37 54.32
CA ARG A 130 7.76 6.77 53.86
C ARG A 130 8.99 7.18 53.08
N GLN A 131 10.18 6.79 53.53
CA GLN A 131 11.42 7.10 52.85
C GLN A 131 11.51 6.38 51.49
N GLY A 132 11.06 5.13 51.40
CA GLY A 132 10.91 4.42 50.13
C GLY A 132 9.91 5.08 49.18
N GLN A 133 8.79 5.60 49.70
CA GLN A 133 7.83 6.37 48.91
C GLN A 133 8.44 7.67 48.35
N ILE A 134 9.22 8.39 49.16
CA ILE A 134 9.90 9.63 48.74
C ILE A 134 10.93 9.33 47.64
N GLN A 135 11.73 8.26 47.79
CA GLN A 135 12.69 7.84 46.77
C GLN A 135 11.99 7.47 45.46
N ALA A 136 10.90 6.70 45.53
CA ALA A 136 10.11 6.35 44.33
C ALA A 136 9.55 7.60 43.62
N GLN A 137 9.10 8.61 44.38
CA GLN A 137 8.64 9.89 43.81
C GLN A 137 9.78 10.69 43.17
N GLN A 138 10.97 10.68 43.76
CA GLN A 138 12.15 11.34 43.19
C GLN A 138 12.62 10.65 41.90
N THR A 139 12.60 9.32 41.85
CA THR A 139 12.89 8.55 40.62
C THR A 139 11.84 8.80 39.53
N LEU A 140 10.57 8.89 39.88
CA LEU A 140 9.53 9.25 38.92
C LEU A 140 9.75 10.66 38.33
N HIS A 141 10.18 11.62 39.17
CA HIS A 141 10.50 12.97 38.74
C HIS A 141 11.74 13.03 37.84
N SER A 142 12.79 12.23 38.14
CA SER A 142 13.99 12.15 37.30
C SER A 142 13.68 11.52 35.93
N LEU A 143 12.87 10.46 35.89
CA LEU A 143 12.38 9.84 34.65
C LEU A 143 11.55 10.82 33.83
N THR A 144 10.68 11.60 34.47
CA THR A 144 9.90 12.66 33.81
C THR A 144 10.80 13.70 33.14
N ARG A 145 11.86 14.14 33.82
CA ARG A 145 12.85 15.07 33.25
C ARG A 145 13.61 14.47 32.06
N LEU A 146 13.89 13.17 32.12
CA LEU A 146 14.54 12.42 31.04
C LEU A 146 13.62 12.31 29.82
N ILE A 147 12.33 12.03 30.03
CA ILE A 147 11.30 12.05 28.98
C ILE A 147 11.23 13.43 28.31
N TYR A 148 11.18 14.52 29.08
CA TYR A 148 11.16 15.87 28.49
C TYR A 148 12.45 16.21 27.72
N THR A 149 13.60 15.70 28.15
CA THR A 149 14.88 15.87 27.43
C THR A 149 14.87 15.09 26.12
N PHE A 150 14.32 13.88 26.11
CA PHE A 150 14.16 13.12 24.87
C PHE A 150 13.15 13.79 23.92
N LEU A 151 12.03 14.30 24.45
CA LEU A 151 11.06 15.04 23.65
C LEU A 151 11.65 16.30 23.04
N SER A 152 12.52 17.02 23.76
CA SER A 152 13.21 18.20 23.20
C SER A 152 14.25 17.81 22.14
N MET A 153 15.00 16.71 22.33
CA MET A 153 15.91 16.18 21.30
C MET A 153 15.16 15.75 20.04
N VAL A 154 14.02 15.07 20.18
CA VAL A 154 13.16 14.69 19.05
C VAL A 154 12.61 15.92 18.33
N ALA A 155 12.23 16.97 19.07
CA ALA A 155 11.80 18.22 18.48
C ALA A 155 12.92 18.93 17.69
N ASP A 156 14.14 18.95 18.24
CA ASP A 156 15.31 19.53 17.58
C ASP A 156 15.71 18.76 16.31
N LEU A 157 15.67 17.42 16.38
CA LEU A 157 15.89 16.55 15.22
C LEU A 157 14.83 16.75 14.14
N ARG A 158 13.54 16.86 14.52
CA ARG A 158 12.46 17.19 13.57
C ARG A 158 12.68 18.52 12.88
N GLN A 159 13.09 19.55 13.64
CA GLN A 159 13.39 20.86 13.08
C GLN A 159 14.59 20.81 12.13
N ARG A 160 15.62 20.01 12.44
CA ARG A 160 16.77 19.79 11.56
C ARG A 160 16.38 19.06 10.28
N CYS A 161 15.57 18.01 10.37
CA CYS A 161 15.05 17.29 9.20
C CYS A 161 14.23 18.21 8.30
N ALA A 162 13.30 18.99 8.86
CA ALA A 162 12.50 19.94 8.10
C ALA A 162 13.36 20.99 7.38
N THR A 163 14.46 21.43 8.00
CA THR A 163 15.41 22.37 7.37
C THR A 163 16.13 21.71 6.19
N LEU A 164 16.59 20.48 6.36
CA LEU A 164 17.28 19.72 5.29
C LEU A 164 16.32 19.36 4.14
N GLU A 165 15.06 19.07 4.44
CA GLU A 165 14.02 18.85 3.45
C GLU A 165 13.74 20.13 2.64
N ALA A 166 13.63 21.29 3.31
CA ALA A 166 13.48 22.57 2.63
C ALA A 166 14.68 22.90 1.74
N GLU A 167 15.92 22.64 2.20
CA GLU A 167 17.13 22.80 1.39
C GLU A 167 17.14 21.85 0.17
N ARG A 168 16.74 20.60 0.36
CA ARG A 168 16.61 19.60 -0.71
C ARG A 168 15.55 20.02 -1.74
N ASP A 169 14.40 20.49 -1.28
CA ASP A 169 13.28 20.86 -2.16
C ASP A 169 13.61 22.14 -2.95
N GLN A 170 14.31 23.11 -2.34
CA GLN A 170 14.89 24.23 -3.07
C GLN A 170 15.92 23.80 -4.12
N ALA A 171 16.76 22.81 -3.81
CA ALA A 171 17.71 22.26 -4.78
C ALA A 171 17.00 21.55 -5.94
N ARG A 172 15.91 20.83 -5.66
CA ARG A 172 15.05 20.20 -6.69
C ARG A 172 14.36 21.24 -7.57
N GLN A 173 13.77 22.28 -6.99
CA GLN A 173 13.16 23.38 -7.75
C GLN A 173 14.17 24.05 -8.68
N ARG A 174 15.39 24.35 -8.21
CA ARG A 174 16.45 24.90 -9.09
C ARG A 174 16.82 23.94 -10.22
N LEU A 175 16.83 22.63 -9.96
CA LEU A 175 17.12 21.62 -10.98
C LEU A 175 15.99 21.51 -12.01
N GLU A 176 14.73 21.56 -11.57
CA GLU A 176 13.54 21.57 -12.42
C GLU A 176 13.45 22.85 -13.25
N GLU A 177 13.69 24.02 -12.68
CA GLU A 177 13.76 25.29 -13.40
C GLU A 177 14.87 25.27 -14.47
N THR A 178 16.04 24.72 -14.12
CA THR A 178 17.15 24.57 -15.07
C THR A 178 16.79 23.59 -16.20
N ASN A 179 16.20 22.43 -15.87
CA ASN A 179 15.79 21.43 -16.85
C ASN A 179 14.65 21.92 -17.75
N ALA A 180 13.67 22.66 -17.21
CA ALA A 180 12.59 23.27 -17.97
C ALA A 180 13.13 24.33 -18.93
N THR A 181 14.08 25.17 -18.50
CA THR A 181 14.73 26.17 -19.34
C THR A 181 15.52 25.52 -20.48
N VAL A 182 16.32 24.48 -20.19
CA VAL A 182 17.08 23.74 -21.20
C VAL A 182 16.16 23.03 -22.20
N THR A 183 15.03 22.48 -21.73
CA THR A 183 14.05 21.81 -22.60
C THR A 183 13.32 22.81 -23.49
N GLN A 184 12.93 23.97 -22.96
CA GLN A 184 12.34 25.05 -23.76
C GLN A 184 13.32 25.62 -24.79
N GLN A 185 14.60 25.78 -24.44
CA GLN A 185 15.63 26.20 -25.40
C GLN A 185 15.81 25.20 -26.53
N ARG A 186 15.91 23.89 -26.23
CA ARG A 186 16.01 22.84 -27.26
C ARG A 186 14.77 22.77 -28.15
N LEU A 187 13.57 22.98 -27.58
CA LEU A 187 12.34 23.02 -28.36
C LEU A 187 12.34 24.22 -29.31
N ALA A 188 12.69 25.41 -28.83
CA ALA A 188 12.78 26.62 -29.65
C ALA A 188 13.85 26.51 -30.76
N GLU A 189 15.00 25.92 -30.47
CA GLU A 189 16.04 25.63 -31.48
C GLU A 189 15.53 24.65 -32.55
N THR A 190 14.79 23.62 -32.13
CA THR A 190 14.21 22.63 -33.06
C THR A 190 13.13 23.26 -33.93
N GLU A 191 12.27 24.11 -33.38
CA GLU A 191 11.25 24.86 -34.12
C GLU A 191 11.87 25.82 -35.14
N GLN A 192 12.94 26.52 -34.78
CA GLN A 192 13.68 27.39 -35.70
C GLN A 192 14.33 26.59 -36.84
N HIS A 193 14.92 25.44 -36.54
CA HIS A 193 15.49 24.55 -37.55
C HIS A 193 14.43 24.00 -38.51
N LEU A 194 13.25 23.66 -38.00
CA LEU A 194 12.13 23.20 -38.83
C LEU A 194 11.66 24.31 -39.77
N ALA A 195 11.42 25.52 -39.25
CA ALA A 195 10.98 26.67 -40.04
C ALA A 195 11.99 27.04 -41.15
N ALA A 196 13.29 27.00 -40.85
CA ALA A 196 14.33 27.23 -41.84
C ALA A 196 14.34 26.16 -42.95
N THR A 197 14.05 24.90 -42.60
CA THR A 197 13.99 23.79 -43.56
C THR A 197 12.75 23.88 -44.46
N GLU A 198 11.60 24.27 -43.91
CA GLU A 198 10.37 24.53 -44.67
C GLU A 198 10.55 25.69 -45.66
N GLN A 199 11.23 26.77 -45.25
CA GLN A 199 11.54 27.87 -46.16
C GLN A 199 12.44 27.41 -47.31
N GLN A 200 13.47 26.61 -47.04
CA GLN A 200 14.35 26.05 -48.08
C GLN A 200 13.60 25.14 -49.05
N LEU A 201 12.60 24.39 -48.57
CA LEU A 201 11.74 23.58 -49.42
C LEU A 201 10.93 24.47 -50.37
N ALA A 202 10.25 25.49 -49.85
CA ALA A 202 9.44 26.41 -50.63
C ALA A 202 10.26 27.15 -51.71
N GLU A 203 11.45 27.65 -51.36
CA GLU A 203 12.35 28.31 -52.33
C GLU A 203 12.82 27.35 -53.44
N THR A 204 13.03 26.07 -53.11
CA THR A 204 13.48 25.08 -54.09
C THR A 204 12.34 24.66 -55.01
N GLU A 205 11.11 24.54 -54.49
CA GLU A 205 9.91 24.26 -55.29
C GLU A 205 9.61 25.42 -56.26
N GLN A 206 9.69 26.67 -55.80
CA GLN A 206 9.50 27.85 -56.67
C GLN A 206 10.54 27.92 -57.80
N ARG A 207 11.80 27.56 -57.52
CA ARG A 207 12.85 27.49 -58.55
C ARG A 207 12.58 26.38 -59.56
N LEU A 208 12.03 25.24 -59.13
CA LEU A 208 11.66 24.13 -60.00
C LEU A 208 10.57 24.56 -60.99
N GLU A 209 9.51 25.21 -60.51
CA GLU A 209 8.44 25.75 -61.35
C GLU A 209 8.98 26.70 -62.41
N GLY A 210 9.91 27.59 -62.04
CA GLY A 210 10.55 28.51 -62.99
C GLY A 210 11.35 27.81 -64.09
N VAL A 211 12.02 26.70 -63.78
CA VAL A 211 12.76 25.90 -64.78
C VAL A 211 11.80 25.12 -65.68
N GLU A 212 10.69 24.59 -65.15
CA GLU A 212 9.66 23.92 -65.95
C GLU A 212 8.96 24.88 -66.93
N ASP A 213 8.66 26.09 -66.50
CA ASP A 213 8.11 27.15 -67.36
C ASP A 213 9.08 27.56 -68.47
N LEU A 214 10.38 27.69 -68.14
CA LEU A 214 11.41 27.98 -69.13
C LEU A 214 11.51 26.86 -70.17
N LEU A 215 11.55 25.61 -69.73
CA LEU A 215 11.54 24.42 -70.60
C LEU A 215 10.33 24.41 -71.54
N ALA A 216 9.12 24.72 -71.03
CA ALA A 216 7.92 24.78 -71.84
C ALA A 216 8.01 25.85 -72.94
N ARG A 217 8.54 27.03 -72.61
CA ARG A 217 8.75 28.13 -73.57
C ARG A 217 9.79 27.76 -74.63
N THR A 218 10.96 27.26 -74.23
CA THR A 218 12.03 26.88 -75.17
C THR A 218 11.57 25.79 -76.14
N ARG A 219 10.78 24.81 -75.67
CA ARG A 219 10.19 23.76 -76.53
C ARG A 219 9.21 24.35 -77.55
N TRP A 220 8.38 25.30 -77.12
CA TRP A 220 7.45 25.98 -78.01
C TRP A 220 8.18 26.77 -79.09
N GLU A 221 9.22 27.54 -78.70
CA GLU A 221 10.07 28.28 -79.64
C GLU A 221 10.78 27.36 -80.64
N GLN A 222 11.28 26.21 -80.20
CA GLN A 222 11.89 25.21 -81.08
C GLN A 222 10.89 24.65 -82.10
N GLN A 223 9.65 24.34 -81.69
CA GLN A 223 8.61 23.86 -82.60
C GLN A 223 8.24 24.89 -83.66
N GLU A 224 8.12 26.16 -83.28
CA GLU A 224 7.88 27.26 -84.22
C GLU A 224 9.06 27.45 -85.19
N ALA A 225 10.30 27.41 -84.69
CA ALA A 225 11.49 27.49 -85.51
C ALA A 225 11.56 26.36 -86.55
N GLU A 226 11.22 25.13 -86.14
CA GLU A 226 11.18 23.97 -87.02
C GLU A 226 10.07 24.08 -88.07
N TYR A 227 8.88 24.56 -87.67
CA TYR A 227 7.78 24.83 -88.59
C TYR A 227 8.16 25.85 -89.68
N VAL A 228 8.81 26.97 -89.28
CA VAL A 228 9.31 27.99 -90.21
C VAL A 228 10.35 27.39 -91.16
N ARG A 229 11.29 26.58 -90.64
CA ARG A 229 12.31 25.91 -91.45
C ARG A 229 11.72 24.97 -92.49
N ILE A 230 10.77 24.10 -92.11
CA ILE A 230 10.07 23.19 -93.03
C ILE A 230 9.35 23.97 -94.13
N ARG A 231 8.65 25.05 -93.78
CA ARG A 231 7.92 25.89 -94.76
C ARG A 231 8.85 26.61 -95.73
N ALA A 232 10.00 27.10 -95.25
CA ALA A 232 11.01 27.70 -96.10
C ALA A 232 11.61 26.69 -97.10
N LEU A 233 11.94 25.48 -96.64
CA LEU A 233 12.43 24.39 -97.49
C LEU A 233 11.39 23.94 -98.53
N GLN A 234 10.12 23.82 -98.14
CA GLN A 234 9.04 23.49 -99.06
C GLN A 234 8.87 24.56 -100.15
N ARG A 235 8.96 25.86 -99.80
CA ARG A 235 8.92 26.95 -100.78
C ARG A 235 10.13 26.88 -101.72
N ALA A 236 11.34 26.71 -101.19
CA ALA A 236 12.54 26.58 -102.01
C ALA A 236 12.44 25.41 -103.00
N GLU A 237 11.94 24.26 -102.55
CA GLU A 237 11.70 23.08 -103.39
C GLU A 237 10.61 23.32 -104.46
N GLN A 238 9.53 24.03 -104.11
CA GLN A 238 8.50 24.43 -105.08
C GLN A 238 9.08 25.37 -106.15
N HIS A 239 9.91 26.34 -105.75
CA HIS A 239 10.62 27.22 -106.68
C HIS A 239 11.58 26.44 -107.59
N ARG A 240 12.34 25.49 -107.05
CA ARG A 240 13.24 24.60 -107.82
C ARG A 240 12.46 23.80 -108.87
N ARG A 241 11.37 23.14 -108.48
CA ARG A 241 10.51 22.38 -109.42
C ARG A 241 9.91 23.26 -110.51
N ALA A 242 9.46 24.47 -110.15
CA ALA A 242 8.91 25.43 -111.12
C ALA A 242 9.99 26.00 -112.07
N TYR A 243 11.25 25.99 -111.67
CA TYR A 243 12.39 26.33 -112.53
C TYR A 243 12.70 25.18 -113.50
N GLU A 244 12.85 23.96 -112.99
CA GLU A 244 13.11 22.75 -113.79
C GLU A 244 12.06 22.53 -114.88
N GLN A 245 10.77 22.74 -114.54
CA GLN A 245 9.68 22.66 -115.53
C GLN A 245 9.77 23.72 -116.64
N ARG A 246 10.42 24.87 -116.38
CA ARG A 246 10.57 25.96 -117.36
C ARG A 246 11.82 25.82 -118.22
N THR A 247 12.93 25.31 -117.68
CA THR A 247 14.23 25.30 -118.36
C THR A 247 14.69 23.92 -118.82
N GLY A 248 14.16 22.84 -118.27
CA GLY A 248 14.57 21.46 -118.58
C GLY A 248 15.89 21.02 -117.93
N ASP A 249 16.57 21.93 -117.20
CA ASP A 249 17.84 21.68 -116.51
C ASP A 249 17.67 21.73 -114.98
N THR A 250 18.37 20.82 -114.28
CA THR A 250 18.51 20.83 -112.82
C THR A 250 19.61 21.83 -112.43
N PRO A 251 19.34 22.86 -111.60
CA PRO A 251 20.38 23.78 -111.16
C PRO A 251 21.47 23.03 -110.37
N THR A 252 22.75 23.22 -110.74
CA THR A 252 23.89 22.53 -110.10
C THR A 252 24.51 23.28 -108.92
N GLU A 253 24.12 24.52 -108.63
CA GLU A 253 24.51 25.26 -107.41
C GLU A 253 23.36 26.17 -106.94
N PRO A 254 23.27 26.48 -105.63
CA PRO A 254 22.21 27.31 -105.10
C PRO A 254 22.33 28.73 -105.67
N VAL A 255 21.23 29.22 -106.25
CA VAL A 255 21.08 30.61 -106.67
C VAL A 255 21.25 31.50 -105.44
N ASP A 256 22.23 32.40 -105.46
CA ASP A 256 22.32 33.47 -104.48
C ASP A 256 22.04 34.83 -105.11
N GLU A 257 21.40 35.67 -104.28
CA GLU A 257 21.21 37.12 -104.38
C GLU A 257 20.22 37.68 -105.42
N GLU A 258 18.95 37.84 -104.99
CA GLU A 258 18.27 39.17 -105.06
C GLU A 258 16.96 39.31 -104.25
N THR A 259 16.53 38.32 -103.45
CA THR A 259 15.38 38.51 -102.52
C THR A 259 15.57 37.80 -101.18
N GLY A 260 16.35 38.43 -100.29
CA GLY A 260 16.27 38.23 -98.83
C GLY A 260 16.60 36.83 -98.32
N ALA A 261 17.87 36.61 -97.99
CA ALA A 261 18.32 35.42 -97.27
C ALA A 261 17.44 35.21 -96.02
N VAL A 262 16.57 34.20 -96.06
CA VAL A 262 15.87 33.72 -94.87
C VAL A 262 16.93 33.07 -94.00
N THR A 263 17.45 33.81 -93.03
CA THR A 263 18.34 33.23 -92.01
C THR A 263 17.54 32.14 -91.28
N LEU A 264 17.85 30.88 -91.57
CA LEU A 264 17.15 29.77 -90.93
C LEU A 264 17.55 29.70 -89.46
N PRO A 265 16.59 29.50 -88.54
CA PRO A 265 16.89 29.32 -87.13
C PRO A 265 17.89 28.18 -86.89
N GLN A 266 18.88 28.43 -86.06
CA GLN A 266 19.93 27.46 -85.70
C GLN A 266 19.41 26.54 -84.58
N LEU A 267 18.81 25.40 -84.94
CA LEU A 267 18.14 24.50 -83.99
C LEU A 267 19.05 23.95 -82.87
N TRP A 268 20.35 23.83 -83.14
CA TRP A 268 21.33 23.32 -82.17
C TRP A 268 21.48 24.24 -80.94
N GLU A 269 21.17 25.54 -81.06
CA GLU A 269 21.17 26.48 -79.94
C GLU A 269 20.03 26.16 -78.95
N TYR A 270 18.89 25.71 -79.46
CA TYR A 270 17.73 25.28 -78.65
C TYR A 270 17.99 23.92 -78.00
N ASP A 271 18.60 22.97 -78.70
CA ASP A 271 18.94 21.67 -78.14
C ASP A 271 19.92 21.79 -76.96
N HIS A 272 20.96 22.63 -77.07
CA HIS A 272 21.85 22.90 -75.94
C HIS A 272 21.16 23.61 -74.77
N ALA A 273 20.23 24.52 -75.04
CA ALA A 273 19.45 25.17 -73.99
C ALA A 273 18.52 24.17 -73.26
N LEU A 274 17.93 23.22 -73.98
CA LEU A 274 17.08 22.16 -73.41
C LEU A 274 17.89 21.16 -72.59
N GLU A 275 19.07 20.75 -73.06
CA GLU A 275 19.98 19.87 -72.29
C GLU A 275 20.45 20.53 -70.99
N ALA A 276 20.80 21.82 -71.04
CA ALA A 276 21.21 22.58 -69.86
C ALA A 276 20.07 22.70 -68.84
N ALA A 277 18.84 22.94 -69.31
CA ALA A 277 17.66 23.03 -68.46
C ALA A 277 17.25 21.67 -67.86
N ASP A 278 17.36 20.57 -68.61
CA ASP A 278 17.09 19.22 -68.10
C ASP A 278 18.10 18.80 -67.02
N ALA A 279 19.38 19.15 -67.19
CA ALA A 279 20.42 18.95 -66.19
C ALA A 279 20.14 19.76 -64.89
N GLN A 280 19.63 20.99 -65.02
CA GLN A 280 19.19 21.80 -63.88
C GLN A 280 17.99 21.16 -63.17
N LEU A 281 17.00 20.67 -63.92
CA LEU A 281 15.83 20.00 -63.37
C LEU A 281 16.20 18.76 -62.55
N HIS A 282 17.14 17.95 -63.07
CA HIS A 282 17.65 16.77 -62.38
C HIS A 282 18.39 17.14 -61.08
N ALA A 283 19.20 18.20 -61.11
CA ALA A 283 19.89 18.69 -59.92
C ALA A 283 18.92 19.23 -58.85
N HIS A 284 17.87 19.94 -59.25
CA HIS A 284 16.84 20.44 -58.33
C HIS A 284 15.96 19.33 -57.76
N SER A 285 15.60 18.33 -58.57
CA SER A 285 14.88 17.13 -58.14
C SER A 285 15.66 16.31 -57.10
N ALA A 286 16.98 16.15 -57.31
CA ALA A 286 17.86 15.49 -56.34
C ALA A 286 17.94 16.26 -55.01
N ARG A 287 18.02 17.60 -55.06
CA ARG A 287 17.99 18.47 -53.86
C ARG A 287 16.67 18.38 -53.11
N LEU A 288 15.53 18.40 -53.81
CA LEU A 288 14.20 18.25 -53.21
C LEU A 288 14.04 16.88 -52.53
N SER A 289 14.55 15.82 -53.16
CA SER A 289 14.51 14.47 -52.58
C SER A 289 15.29 14.41 -51.26
N ALA A 290 16.48 15.01 -51.22
CA ALA A 290 17.29 15.09 -50.01
C ALA A 290 16.65 15.95 -48.89
N ILE A 291 15.93 17.02 -49.24
CA ILE A 291 15.20 17.85 -48.27
C ILE A 291 13.98 17.08 -47.72
N ARG A 292 13.22 16.38 -48.57
CA ARG A 292 12.05 15.59 -48.16
C ARG A 292 12.41 14.41 -47.27
N GLU A 293 13.53 13.74 -47.54
CA GLU A 293 14.05 12.67 -46.68
C GLU A 293 14.36 13.17 -45.27
N ARG A 294 14.96 14.36 -45.14
CA ARG A 294 15.23 15.00 -43.84
C ARG A 294 13.95 15.39 -43.09
N LEU A 295 12.86 15.66 -43.81
CA LEU A 295 11.55 16.02 -43.26
C LEU A 295 10.64 14.80 -43.05
N GLY A 296 11.06 13.58 -43.42
CA GLY A 296 10.24 12.37 -43.32
C GLY A 296 9.03 12.35 -44.27
N ILE A 297 9.05 13.15 -45.35
CA ILE A 297 7.97 13.23 -46.33
C ILE A 297 8.17 12.17 -47.41
N PRO A 298 7.22 11.22 -47.60
CA PRO A 298 7.36 10.18 -48.60
C PRO A 298 7.39 10.74 -50.03
N ALA A 299 8.24 10.16 -50.89
CA ALA A 299 8.37 10.59 -52.27
C ALA A 299 7.06 10.32 -53.07
N PRO A 300 6.65 11.24 -53.96
CA PRO A 300 5.47 11.02 -54.80
C PRO A 300 5.69 9.81 -55.72
N SER A 301 4.64 8.99 -55.90
CA SER A 301 4.66 7.86 -56.82
C SER A 301 4.90 8.35 -58.25
N GLN A 302 5.96 7.87 -58.89
CA GLN A 302 6.31 8.23 -60.27
C GLN A 302 5.16 7.87 -61.23
N SER A 303 4.33 8.84 -61.63
CA SER A 303 3.49 8.70 -62.81
C SER A 303 4.40 8.79 -64.04
N GLN A 304 4.50 7.70 -64.79
CA GLN A 304 5.28 7.62 -66.04
C GLN A 304 4.92 8.80 -66.96
N ARG A 305 5.86 9.73 -67.18
CA ARG A 305 5.75 10.71 -68.27
C ARG A 305 5.78 9.92 -69.60
N PRO A 306 4.81 10.12 -70.51
CA PRO A 306 4.84 9.44 -71.80
C PRO A 306 6.07 9.90 -72.60
N ARG A 307 6.88 8.94 -73.07
CA ARG A 307 7.97 9.18 -74.02
C ARG A 307 7.38 9.39 -75.41
N THR A 308 7.54 10.58 -75.98
CA THR A 308 7.28 10.81 -77.41
C THR A 308 8.48 10.30 -78.21
N ILE A 309 8.27 9.22 -78.97
CA ILE A 309 9.22 8.75 -79.99
C ILE A 309 8.81 9.41 -81.32
N LEU A 310 9.75 10.09 -81.96
CA LEU A 310 9.59 10.68 -83.29
C LEU A 310 9.66 9.59 -84.37
N GLY A 311 8.53 9.38 -85.05
CA GLY A 311 8.40 9.05 -86.47
C GLY A 311 8.76 7.64 -86.95
N GLN A 312 7.75 6.86 -87.33
CA GLN A 312 7.62 6.28 -88.68
C GLN A 312 6.13 5.99 -88.97
N VAL A 313 5.66 6.40 -90.15
CA VAL A 313 4.35 6.00 -90.70
C VAL A 313 4.56 4.69 -91.46
N VAL A 314 3.85 3.63 -91.07
CA VAL A 314 3.68 2.39 -91.86
C VAL A 314 2.19 2.01 -91.83
N PRO A 315 1.59 1.56 -92.95
CA PRO A 315 0.15 1.42 -93.10
C PRO A 315 -0.38 0.08 -92.55
N ASP A 316 -1.68 0.08 -92.24
CA ASP A 316 -2.47 -1.06 -91.76
C ASP A 316 -2.44 -2.28 -92.69
N PRO A 317 -2.30 -3.50 -92.13
CA PRO A 317 -2.98 -4.65 -92.69
C PRO A 317 -3.71 -5.50 -91.63
N SER A 318 -4.97 -5.80 -91.96
CA SER A 318 -5.78 -6.94 -91.55
C SER A 318 -5.03 -8.27 -91.45
N THR A 319 -5.34 -9.10 -90.43
CA THR A 319 -5.87 -10.50 -90.49
C THR A 319 -5.53 -11.31 -89.22
N ASP A 320 -6.49 -12.13 -88.79
CA ASP A 320 -6.40 -13.44 -88.12
C ASP A 320 -5.78 -13.59 -86.71
N SER A 321 -6.67 -13.72 -85.71
CA SER A 321 -6.99 -14.90 -84.88
C SER A 321 -5.99 -16.10 -84.72
N PRO A 322 -6.22 -17.03 -83.76
CA PRO A 322 -5.50 -17.20 -82.48
C PRO A 322 -4.73 -18.56 -82.39
N ASP A 323 -4.16 -18.88 -81.21
CA ASP A 323 -3.78 -20.23 -80.67
C ASP A 323 -2.38 -20.19 -80.00
N ASN A 324 -2.17 -20.46 -78.71
CA ASN A 324 -2.30 -21.67 -77.87
C ASN A 324 -0.91 -22.09 -77.32
N ALA A 325 -0.69 -21.83 -76.02
CA ALA A 325 -0.22 -22.72 -74.93
C ALA A 325 1.06 -23.63 -75.10
N PRO A 326 1.54 -24.43 -74.11
CA PRO A 326 1.32 -24.51 -72.64
C PRO A 326 2.56 -24.85 -71.74
N THR A 327 2.30 -24.96 -70.41
CA THR A 327 2.88 -25.86 -69.34
C THR A 327 4.27 -25.58 -68.71
N SER A 328 4.56 -25.78 -67.41
CA SER A 328 3.91 -26.38 -66.20
C SER A 328 4.66 -25.91 -64.91
N SER A 329 4.10 -25.88 -63.69
CA SER A 329 4.02 -27.04 -62.76
C SER A 329 3.40 -26.68 -61.38
N GLY A 330 2.67 -27.64 -60.79
CA GLY A 330 2.33 -27.76 -59.35
C GLY A 330 0.94 -27.29 -58.90
N SER A 331 -0.16 -28.05 -59.03
CA SER A 331 -0.68 -29.07 -58.07
C SER A 331 -0.90 -28.55 -56.63
N VAL A 332 -2.04 -28.64 -55.94
CA VAL A 332 -3.40 -29.20 -56.15
C VAL A 332 -4.32 -28.57 -55.07
N ARG A 333 -5.57 -28.29 -55.48
CA ARG A 333 -6.88 -28.05 -54.79
C ARG A 333 -7.06 -28.70 -53.39
N ALA A 334 -8.03 -28.36 -52.53
CA ALA A 334 -9.39 -27.82 -52.66
C ALA A 334 -9.88 -27.47 -51.23
N ASP A 335 -10.49 -26.32 -50.98
CA ASP A 335 -11.91 -25.97 -51.15
C ASP A 335 -12.86 -26.37 -50.00
N PHE A 336 -13.60 -25.34 -49.56
CA PHE A 336 -15.03 -25.29 -49.26
C PHE A 336 -15.58 -25.26 -47.81
N THR A 337 -16.04 -24.04 -47.49
CA THR A 337 -17.31 -23.59 -46.89
C THR A 337 -17.54 -23.50 -45.39
N ASP A 338 -17.59 -22.22 -45.00
CA ASP A 338 -18.38 -21.49 -44.03
C ASP A 338 -19.77 -22.00 -43.57
N ASN A 339 -20.00 -21.65 -42.30
CA ASN A 339 -21.17 -21.01 -41.67
C ASN A 339 -22.26 -21.81 -40.92
N ALA A 340 -22.53 -21.25 -39.73
CA ALA A 340 -23.79 -21.02 -39.03
C ALA A 340 -24.16 -21.90 -37.80
N ASP A 341 -24.16 -21.21 -36.65
CA ASP A 341 -25.10 -21.18 -35.51
C ASP A 341 -26.02 -22.38 -35.18
N GLY A 342 -26.13 -22.66 -33.87
CA GLY A 342 -27.35 -23.24 -33.29
C GLY A 342 -27.21 -24.12 -32.04
N SER A 343 -27.43 -23.52 -30.86
CA SER A 343 -28.27 -23.99 -29.73
C SER A 343 -28.42 -25.49 -29.34
N ALA A 344 -28.20 -25.74 -28.04
CA ALA A 344 -28.99 -26.57 -27.09
C ALA A 344 -28.73 -28.08 -26.86
N THR A 345 -28.53 -28.36 -25.55
CA THR A 345 -29.06 -29.45 -24.69
C THR A 345 -28.51 -30.90 -24.71
N LEU A 346 -28.23 -31.35 -23.47
CA LEU A 346 -28.42 -32.68 -22.86
C LEU A 346 -27.53 -33.85 -23.30
N ALA A 347 -26.74 -34.40 -22.36
CA ALA A 347 -26.88 -35.77 -21.82
C ALA A 347 -25.72 -36.15 -20.87
N SER A 348 -26.05 -36.98 -19.87
CA SER A 348 -25.16 -37.64 -18.89
C SER A 348 -24.05 -38.51 -19.51
N PRO A 349 -23.15 -39.08 -18.68
CA PRO A 349 -23.37 -40.48 -18.31
C PRO A 349 -23.12 -40.84 -16.84
N ASP A 350 -23.51 -42.09 -16.56
CA ASP A 350 -23.82 -42.73 -15.29
C ASP A 350 -22.66 -43.61 -14.75
N ARG A 351 -22.73 -43.90 -13.44
CA ARG A 351 -22.25 -45.09 -12.68
C ARG A 351 -20.79 -45.56 -12.69
N THR A 352 -20.20 -45.59 -11.50
CA THR A 352 -19.57 -46.78 -10.85
C THR A 352 -19.66 -46.64 -9.32
N ARG A 353 -20.49 -47.43 -8.64
CA ARG A 353 -20.23 -48.68 -7.88
C ARG A 353 -19.35 -48.50 -6.63
N ALA A 354 -20.02 -48.41 -5.46
CA ALA A 354 -19.42 -48.41 -4.14
C ALA A 354 -19.33 -49.83 -3.55
N ASN A 355 -18.17 -50.16 -2.97
CA ASN A 355 -17.92 -51.34 -2.15
C ASN A 355 -17.89 -50.94 -0.66
N THR A 356 -18.62 -51.68 0.16
CA THR A 356 -18.51 -51.76 1.63
C THR A 356 -17.41 -52.75 2.02
N PRO A 357 -16.92 -52.67 3.27
CA PRO A 357 -16.56 -53.88 4.00
C PRO A 357 -17.30 -53.97 5.34
N GLY A 358 -17.68 -55.21 5.70
CA GLY A 358 -18.22 -55.56 7.00
C GLY A 358 -17.19 -56.25 7.89
N ALA A 359 -17.48 -56.27 9.19
CA ALA A 359 -17.05 -57.29 10.15
C ALA A 359 -18.07 -57.31 11.29
N GLY A 360 -18.64 -58.49 11.58
CA GLY A 360 -19.65 -58.70 12.63
C GLY A 360 -19.07 -59.24 13.94
N GLY A 361 -19.97 -59.53 14.89
CA GLY A 361 -19.67 -60.46 15.99
C GLY A 361 -20.43 -60.21 17.30
N SER A 362 -21.57 -60.90 17.44
CA SER A 362 -22.10 -61.59 18.64
C SER A 362 -22.27 -60.87 20.00
N ALA A 363 -23.50 -60.87 20.51
CA ALA A 363 -23.94 -61.76 21.60
C ALA A 363 -25.44 -61.58 21.91
N ALA A 364 -26.12 -62.70 22.12
CA ALA A 364 -27.53 -62.79 22.46
C ALA A 364 -27.73 -63.26 23.91
N GLY A 365 -28.86 -62.84 24.51
CA GLY A 365 -29.70 -63.72 25.33
C GLY A 365 -29.60 -63.63 26.86
N ALA A 366 -30.66 -63.14 27.49
CA ALA A 366 -31.20 -63.73 28.73
C ALA A 366 -32.69 -63.38 28.89
N ALA A 367 -33.51 -64.42 29.05
CA ALA A 367 -34.96 -64.38 29.21
C ALA A 367 -35.38 -64.34 30.70
N GLY A 368 -36.57 -63.80 31.00
CA GLY A 368 -37.18 -63.95 32.33
C GLY A 368 -38.54 -63.28 32.55
N GLY A 369 -39.63 -64.01 32.27
CA GLY A 369 -40.86 -64.05 33.10
C GLY A 369 -41.97 -62.98 32.89
N PRO A 370 -43.24 -63.39 32.65
CA PRO A 370 -44.39 -62.48 32.56
C PRO A 370 -45.09 -62.32 33.92
N ARG A 371 -45.43 -61.09 34.32
CA ARG A 371 -46.37 -60.85 35.43
C ARG A 371 -47.39 -59.75 35.10
N GLY A 372 -48.64 -60.20 34.98
CA GLY A 372 -49.84 -59.51 35.52
C GLY A 372 -50.21 -58.15 34.96
N ARG A 373 -50.95 -58.12 33.85
CA ARG A 373 -51.82 -56.99 33.48
C ARG A 373 -52.94 -56.83 34.51
N ARG A 374 -52.90 -55.78 35.34
CA ARG A 374 -54.10 -55.18 35.95
C ARG A 374 -54.48 -53.94 35.13
N ARG A 375 -55.67 -53.97 34.52
CA ARG A 375 -56.28 -52.80 33.86
C ARG A 375 -56.76 -51.82 34.94
N PRO A 376 -56.37 -50.53 34.94
CA PRO A 376 -57.12 -49.53 35.68
C PRO A 376 -58.28 -49.01 34.82
N GLY A 377 -59.42 -48.76 35.45
CA GLY A 377 -60.65 -48.34 34.81
C GLY A 377 -60.58 -46.97 34.14
N ARG A 378 -61.46 -46.74 33.17
CA ARG A 378 -61.61 -45.54 32.33
C ARG A 378 -61.64 -44.19 33.06
N ARG A 379 -61.83 -44.15 34.39
CA ARG A 379 -61.83 -42.90 35.18
C ARG A 379 -60.44 -42.44 35.62
N THR A 380 -59.44 -43.32 35.73
CA THR A 380 -58.08 -42.94 36.16
C THR A 380 -57.21 -42.41 35.00
N VAL A 381 -57.54 -42.80 33.76
CA VAL A 381 -56.84 -42.30 32.55
C VAL A 381 -57.24 -40.85 32.23
N LEU A 382 -58.49 -40.45 32.51
CA LEU A 382 -58.95 -39.08 32.26
C LEU A 382 -58.32 -38.06 33.23
N VAL A 383 -58.20 -38.41 34.52
CA VAL A 383 -57.55 -37.55 35.53
C VAL A 383 -56.04 -37.43 35.27
N GLY A 384 -55.40 -38.53 34.86
CA GLY A 384 -53.98 -38.50 34.45
C GLY A 384 -53.71 -37.62 33.23
N MET A 385 -54.57 -37.66 32.20
CA MET A 385 -54.45 -36.80 31.01
C MET A 385 -54.72 -35.33 31.32
N VAL A 386 -55.69 -35.00 32.18
CA VAL A 386 -55.96 -33.61 32.61
C VAL A 386 -54.81 -33.06 33.46
N CYS A 387 -54.23 -33.86 34.36
CA CYS A 387 -53.04 -33.43 35.11
C CYS A 387 -51.79 -33.31 34.22
N LEU A 388 -51.59 -34.20 33.23
CA LEU A 388 -50.46 -34.08 32.29
C LEU A 388 -50.61 -32.86 31.37
N SER A 389 -51.84 -32.53 30.95
CA SER A 389 -52.11 -31.36 30.12
C SER A 389 -52.08 -30.05 30.92
N LEU A 390 -52.46 -30.06 32.20
CA LEU A 390 -52.27 -28.92 33.11
C LEU A 390 -50.78 -28.73 33.49
N LEU A 391 -50.00 -29.81 33.64
CA LEU A 391 -48.56 -29.73 33.83
C LEU A 391 -47.83 -29.30 32.54
N ALA A 392 -48.25 -29.79 31.37
CA ALA A 392 -47.70 -29.37 30.09
C ALA A 392 -48.07 -27.90 29.78
N ALA A 393 -49.31 -27.48 30.06
CA ALA A 393 -49.73 -26.08 29.92
C ALA A 393 -49.07 -25.17 30.96
N GLY A 394 -48.85 -25.65 32.20
CA GLY A 394 -48.11 -24.92 33.23
C GLY A 394 -46.62 -24.78 32.91
N VAL A 395 -46.00 -25.78 32.29
CA VAL A 395 -44.62 -25.69 31.79
C VAL A 395 -44.53 -24.80 30.55
N TRP A 396 -45.55 -24.75 29.70
CA TRP A 396 -45.62 -23.83 28.56
C TRP A 396 -45.84 -22.37 29.02
N PHE A 397 -46.75 -22.13 29.98
CA PHE A 397 -46.98 -20.80 30.58
C PHE A 397 -45.79 -20.32 31.43
N ALA A 398 -45.10 -21.21 32.15
CA ALA A 398 -43.92 -20.83 32.93
C ALA A 398 -42.68 -20.56 32.06
N ARG A 399 -42.59 -21.18 30.88
CA ARG A 399 -41.52 -20.94 29.91
C ARG A 399 -41.70 -19.63 29.14
N ASP A 400 -42.94 -19.17 28.96
CA ASP A 400 -43.28 -17.90 28.29
C ASP A 400 -43.20 -16.68 29.22
N GLN A 401 -43.04 -16.88 30.54
CA GLN A 401 -42.92 -15.79 31.54
C GLN A 401 -41.58 -15.72 32.28
N TRP A 402 -40.59 -16.57 31.96
CA TRP A 402 -39.25 -16.42 32.55
C TRP A 402 -38.52 -15.27 31.85
N GLN A 403 -38.64 -14.06 32.39
CA GLN A 403 -37.71 -12.98 32.06
C GLN A 403 -36.40 -13.24 32.80
N PRO A 404 -35.26 -13.44 32.11
CA PRO A 404 -33.98 -13.58 32.76
C PRO A 404 -33.74 -12.36 33.64
N SER A 405 -33.43 -12.58 34.92
CA SER A 405 -33.05 -11.49 35.82
C SER A 405 -31.54 -11.22 35.67
N PRO A 406 -31.07 -9.97 35.80
CA PRO A 406 -29.64 -9.67 35.92
C PRO A 406 -28.93 -10.51 37.00
N SER A 407 -29.65 -10.88 38.07
CA SER A 407 -29.12 -11.75 39.13
C SER A 407 -28.82 -13.19 38.67
N ASP A 408 -29.35 -13.64 37.54
CA ASP A 408 -29.16 -15.00 37.03
C ASP A 408 -27.85 -15.13 36.23
N SER A 409 -27.30 -14.01 35.73
CA SER A 409 -25.98 -13.95 35.08
C SER A 409 -24.85 -14.00 36.10
N GLN A 410 -23.85 -14.85 35.86
CA GLN A 410 -22.66 -14.92 36.71
C GLN A 410 -21.77 -13.68 36.58
N VAL A 411 -21.72 -13.08 35.38
CA VAL A 411 -20.97 -11.86 35.10
C VAL A 411 -21.62 -10.67 35.79
N LEU A 412 -22.93 -10.49 35.63
CA LEU A 412 -23.64 -9.35 36.24
C LEU A 412 -23.67 -9.45 37.77
N ARG A 413 -23.83 -10.65 38.35
CA ARG A 413 -23.65 -10.85 39.80
C ARG A 413 -22.28 -10.43 40.29
N ARG A 414 -21.22 -10.67 39.51
CA ARG A 414 -19.86 -10.27 39.87
C ARG A 414 -19.70 -8.74 39.74
N ALA A 415 -20.19 -8.15 38.66
CA ALA A 415 -20.17 -6.70 38.45
C ALA A 415 -20.93 -5.95 39.57
N ASP A 416 -22.11 -6.44 39.96
CA ASP A 416 -22.91 -5.88 41.04
C ASP A 416 -22.19 -5.94 42.40
N LYS A 417 -21.58 -7.08 42.74
CA LYS A 417 -20.75 -7.21 43.95
C LYS A 417 -19.54 -6.28 43.96
N LEU A 418 -18.97 -5.98 42.79
CA LEU A 418 -17.86 -5.04 42.64
C LEU A 418 -18.33 -3.58 42.57
N GLY A 419 -19.65 -3.36 42.50
CA GLY A 419 -20.28 -2.05 42.32
C GLY A 419 -20.05 -1.43 40.93
N LYS A 420 -19.52 -2.18 39.97
CA LYS A 420 -19.19 -1.66 38.63
C LYS A 420 -19.15 -2.74 37.56
N LEU A 421 -19.58 -2.37 36.36
CA LEU A 421 -19.44 -3.14 35.13
C LEU A 421 -18.20 -2.69 34.38
N VAL A 422 -17.29 -3.61 34.09
CA VAL A 422 -16.03 -3.32 33.40
C VAL A 422 -16.18 -3.59 31.91
N ILE A 423 -16.10 -2.54 31.08
CA ILE A 423 -16.29 -2.65 29.63
C ILE A 423 -14.97 -2.41 28.91
N GLY A 424 -14.57 -3.36 28.09
CA GLY A 424 -13.43 -3.23 27.20
C GLY A 424 -13.79 -2.48 25.92
N THR A 425 -13.00 -1.49 25.54
CA THR A 425 -13.15 -0.77 24.27
C THR A 425 -11.79 -0.27 23.74
N LYS A 426 -11.79 0.30 22.54
CA LYS A 426 -10.59 0.86 21.89
C LYS A 426 -10.29 2.26 22.42
N ALA A 427 -9.02 2.63 22.57
CA ALA A 427 -8.65 3.94 23.13
C ALA A 427 -8.33 5.02 22.07
N GLY A 428 -8.14 4.63 20.81
CA GLY A 428 -7.56 5.49 19.78
C GLY A 428 -8.26 5.43 18.42
N GLN A 429 -9.56 5.14 18.35
CA GLN A 429 -10.32 5.08 17.09
C GLN A 429 -11.28 6.28 16.98
N PRO A 430 -10.94 7.34 16.23
CA PRO A 430 -11.78 8.53 16.13
C PRO A 430 -13.19 8.19 15.63
N GLY A 431 -14.22 8.76 16.26
CA GLY A 431 -15.63 8.50 15.96
C GLY A 431 -16.19 7.23 16.59
N LEU A 432 -15.39 6.16 16.74
CA LEU A 432 -15.83 4.90 17.36
C LEU A 432 -15.56 4.87 18.87
N SER A 433 -14.30 5.05 19.28
CA SER A 433 -13.91 5.01 20.68
C SER A 433 -12.57 5.71 20.91
N MET A 434 -12.61 6.77 21.70
CA MET A 434 -11.47 7.62 22.04
C MET A 434 -11.40 7.79 23.56
N GLU A 435 -10.21 7.58 24.11
CA GLU A 435 -9.86 7.93 25.48
C GLU A 435 -9.01 9.21 25.47
N LYS A 436 -9.41 10.19 26.29
CA LYS A 436 -8.63 11.41 26.50
C LYS A 436 -8.82 11.89 27.93
N ASP A 437 -7.72 11.98 28.67
CA ASP A 437 -7.68 12.51 30.04
C ASP A 437 -8.67 11.80 30.99
N GLY A 438 -8.81 10.49 30.84
CA GLY A 438 -9.74 9.63 31.58
C GLY A 438 -11.18 9.64 31.06
N LYS A 439 -11.48 10.41 30.01
CA LYS A 439 -12.82 10.51 29.42
C LYS A 439 -12.92 9.68 28.15
N TRP A 440 -14.01 8.90 28.06
CA TRP A 440 -14.30 8.03 26.94
C TRP A 440 -15.43 8.62 26.09
N SER A 441 -15.27 8.58 24.77
CA SER A 441 -16.25 9.12 23.81
C SER A 441 -16.23 8.34 22.49
N GLY A 442 -17.31 8.43 21.72
CA GLY A 442 -17.45 7.76 20.42
C GLY A 442 -18.59 6.75 20.42
N PHE A 443 -18.96 6.30 19.23
CA PHE A 443 -20.11 5.44 18.99
C PHE A 443 -20.14 4.17 19.86
N ASP A 444 -19.03 3.43 19.94
CA ASP A 444 -18.94 2.19 20.72
C ASP A 444 -19.07 2.48 22.23
N VAL A 445 -18.52 3.60 22.69
CA VAL A 445 -18.61 4.03 24.10
C VAL A 445 -20.04 4.42 24.46
N GLU A 446 -20.69 5.23 23.62
CA GLU A 446 -22.05 5.68 23.88
C GLU A 446 -23.05 4.52 23.81
N LEU A 447 -22.87 3.60 22.86
CA LEU A 447 -23.66 2.37 22.81
C LEU A 447 -23.44 1.54 24.07
N ALA A 448 -22.18 1.33 24.48
CA ALA A 448 -21.85 0.60 25.70
C ALA A 448 -22.48 1.22 26.95
N ARG A 449 -22.50 2.54 27.09
CA ARG A 449 -23.19 3.24 28.20
C ARG A 449 -24.68 2.91 28.22
N ARG A 450 -25.35 2.92 27.07
CA ARG A 450 -26.80 2.61 26.99
C ARG A 450 -27.09 1.15 27.30
N ILE A 451 -26.25 0.24 26.83
CA ILE A 451 -26.38 -1.19 27.16
C ILE A 451 -26.19 -1.38 28.67
N ALA A 452 -25.16 -0.79 29.27
CA ALA A 452 -24.91 -0.86 30.70
C ALA A 452 -26.06 -0.30 31.54
N ASP A 453 -26.62 0.84 31.15
CA ASP A 453 -27.79 1.46 31.81
C ASP A 453 -28.99 0.49 31.83
N ARG A 454 -29.27 -0.17 30.70
CA ARG A 454 -30.32 -1.20 30.61
C ARG A 454 -30.04 -2.45 31.44
N LEU A 455 -28.78 -2.76 31.71
CA LEU A 455 -28.36 -3.84 32.60
C LEU A 455 -28.36 -3.42 34.08
N GLY A 456 -28.73 -2.17 34.40
CA GLY A 456 -28.79 -1.63 35.77
C GLY A 456 -27.50 -0.96 36.26
N PHE A 457 -26.57 -0.66 35.35
CA PHE A 457 -25.30 0.00 35.64
C PHE A 457 -25.31 1.42 35.05
N PRO A 458 -25.71 2.45 35.82
CA PRO A 458 -25.61 3.84 35.39
C PRO A 458 -24.15 4.24 35.15
N GLU A 459 -23.93 5.39 34.50
CA GLU A 459 -22.63 5.84 34.02
C GLU A 459 -21.51 5.84 35.09
N ASP A 460 -21.82 6.23 36.32
CA ASP A 460 -20.89 6.25 37.45
C ASP A 460 -20.47 4.84 37.93
N LYS A 461 -21.19 3.80 37.50
CA LYS A 461 -20.87 2.38 37.72
C LYS A 461 -20.25 1.69 36.52
N ILE A 462 -19.83 2.44 35.50
CA ILE A 462 -19.13 1.89 34.34
C ILE A 462 -17.64 2.16 34.49
N LYS A 463 -16.82 1.12 34.30
CA LYS A 463 -15.38 1.27 34.16
C LYS A 463 -14.95 0.83 32.76
N PHE A 464 -14.57 1.80 31.93
CA PHE A 464 -13.93 1.51 30.66
C PHE A 464 -12.47 1.10 30.83
N VAL A 465 -12.00 0.15 30.02
CA VAL A 465 -10.62 -0.33 29.98
C VAL A 465 -10.18 -0.44 28.52
N PRO A 466 -8.96 0.01 28.17
CA PRO A 466 -8.43 -0.16 26.82
C PRO A 466 -8.19 -1.64 26.51
N VAL A 467 -8.59 -2.07 25.30
CA VAL A 467 -8.45 -3.45 24.84
C VAL A 467 -7.84 -3.53 23.43
N GLY A 468 -6.73 -4.24 23.32
CA GLY A 468 -6.06 -4.54 22.05
C GLY A 468 -6.83 -5.57 21.21
N THR A 469 -6.63 -5.56 19.90
CA THR A 469 -7.33 -6.46 18.96
C THR A 469 -7.02 -7.93 19.25
N ASN A 470 -5.77 -8.19 19.64
CA ASN A 470 -5.20 -9.51 19.96
C ASN A 470 -5.48 -9.99 21.41
N SER A 471 -5.99 -9.12 22.29
CA SER A 471 -6.13 -9.44 23.72
C SER A 471 -7.57 -9.53 24.21
N ARG A 472 -8.56 -9.08 23.42
CA ARG A 472 -9.97 -9.03 23.83
C ARG A 472 -10.57 -10.36 24.27
N GLU A 473 -10.34 -11.45 23.55
CA GLU A 473 -10.82 -12.79 23.91
C GLU A 473 -10.23 -13.21 25.26
N THR A 474 -8.92 -13.01 25.41
CA THR A 474 -8.19 -13.35 26.64
C THR A 474 -8.64 -12.50 27.83
N MET A 475 -8.94 -11.21 27.62
CA MET A 475 -9.44 -10.33 28.66
C MET A 475 -10.84 -10.70 29.14
N ILE A 476 -11.72 -11.16 28.23
CA ILE A 476 -13.03 -11.72 28.59
C ILE A 476 -12.84 -13.00 29.44
N LYS A 477 -12.10 -13.99 28.91
CA LYS A 477 -11.87 -15.28 29.60
C LYS A 477 -11.22 -15.13 30.97
N ASN A 478 -10.27 -14.20 31.09
CA ASN A 478 -9.59 -13.90 32.35
C ASN A 478 -10.40 -12.97 33.26
N LYS A 479 -11.65 -12.65 32.90
CA LYS A 479 -12.58 -11.83 33.68
C LYS A 479 -12.01 -10.44 34.00
N LYS A 480 -11.14 -9.92 33.11
CA LYS A 480 -10.58 -8.57 33.19
C LYS A 480 -11.57 -7.53 32.68
N VAL A 481 -12.44 -7.93 31.77
CA VAL A 481 -13.60 -7.18 31.27
C VAL A 481 -14.82 -8.08 31.29
N ASP A 482 -15.99 -7.47 31.44
CA ASP A 482 -17.29 -8.13 31.48
C ASP A 482 -17.94 -8.17 30.09
N LEU A 483 -17.80 -7.07 29.34
CA LEU A 483 -18.23 -6.90 27.96
C LEU A 483 -17.11 -6.28 27.14
N VAL A 484 -17.08 -6.53 25.84
CA VAL A 484 -16.23 -5.81 24.87
C VAL A 484 -17.11 -5.18 23.80
N VAL A 485 -17.05 -3.86 23.71
CA VAL A 485 -17.72 -3.04 22.68
C VAL A 485 -16.64 -2.16 22.05
N GLY A 486 -16.10 -2.59 20.92
CA GLY A 486 -14.91 -1.96 20.34
C GLY A 486 -14.47 -2.61 19.03
N SER A 487 -15.07 -2.18 17.92
CA SER A 487 -14.76 -2.67 16.56
C SER A 487 -14.53 -4.19 16.47
N TYR A 488 -15.52 -4.98 16.93
CA TYR A 488 -15.34 -6.41 17.19
C TYR A 488 -16.15 -7.31 16.25
N SER A 489 -15.53 -7.74 15.15
CA SER A 489 -16.18 -8.58 14.15
C SER A 489 -16.61 -9.95 14.68
N ILE A 490 -17.87 -10.30 14.45
CA ILE A 490 -18.46 -11.61 14.70
C ILE A 490 -18.01 -12.59 13.61
N ASN A 491 -17.32 -13.67 14.01
CA ASN A 491 -16.96 -14.77 13.12
C ASN A 491 -16.91 -16.11 13.87
N ALA A 492 -16.97 -17.21 13.10
CA ALA A 492 -17.03 -18.57 13.63
C ALA A 492 -15.81 -19.00 14.45
N GLU A 493 -14.65 -18.35 14.26
CA GLU A 493 -13.45 -18.64 15.05
C GLU A 493 -13.56 -18.02 16.44
N ARG A 494 -13.99 -16.75 16.51
CA ARG A 494 -14.17 -16.03 17.78
C ARG A 494 -15.35 -16.58 18.59
N GLU A 495 -16.42 -17.01 17.95
CA GLU A 495 -17.57 -17.68 18.59
C GLU A 495 -17.19 -19.01 19.29
N LYS A 496 -16.02 -19.59 18.97
CA LYS A 496 -15.48 -20.72 19.74
C LYS A 496 -15.01 -20.30 21.13
N GLU A 497 -14.65 -19.05 21.32
CA GLU A 497 -13.98 -18.53 22.51
C GLU A 497 -14.85 -17.60 23.35
N VAL A 498 -15.75 -16.85 22.72
CA VAL A 498 -16.63 -15.85 23.34
C VAL A 498 -18.06 -15.95 22.78
N ALA A 499 -19.04 -15.37 23.48
CA ALA A 499 -20.37 -15.14 22.94
C ALA A 499 -20.49 -13.72 22.37
N PHE A 500 -21.40 -13.51 21.42
CA PHE A 500 -21.65 -12.21 20.80
C PHE A 500 -23.14 -11.86 20.82
N ALA A 501 -23.45 -10.60 21.14
CA ALA A 501 -24.72 -9.99 20.81
C ALA A 501 -24.57 -9.06 19.59
N GLY A 502 -25.59 -8.99 18.73
CA GLY A 502 -25.61 -8.15 17.53
C GLY A 502 -25.80 -8.92 16.23
N PRO A 503 -25.37 -8.37 15.07
CA PRO A 503 -24.48 -7.22 14.92
C PRO A 503 -25.13 -5.86 15.22
N TYR A 504 -24.33 -4.90 15.71
CA TYR A 504 -24.75 -3.51 15.93
C TYR A 504 -24.21 -2.53 14.87
N LEU A 505 -23.26 -2.95 14.03
CA LEU A 505 -22.72 -2.14 12.94
C LEU A 505 -22.19 -3.05 11.82
N PHE A 506 -22.42 -2.66 10.56
CA PHE A 506 -21.83 -3.28 9.37
C PHE A 506 -20.80 -2.33 8.77
N THR A 507 -19.68 -2.88 8.31
CA THR A 507 -18.61 -2.13 7.63
C THR A 507 -17.84 -3.09 6.72
N GLY A 508 -17.03 -2.57 5.80
CA GLY A 508 -16.12 -3.38 5.01
C GLY A 508 -14.66 -2.99 5.19
N GLN A 509 -13.74 -3.94 5.01
CA GLN A 509 -12.31 -3.63 5.01
C GLN A 509 -11.93 -2.87 3.74
N ARG A 510 -11.22 -1.74 3.88
CA ARG A 510 -10.70 -0.91 2.78
C ARG A 510 -9.23 -0.56 3.03
N LEU A 511 -8.70 0.37 2.24
CA LEU A 511 -7.32 0.86 2.35
C LEU A 511 -7.31 2.35 2.64
N LEU A 512 -6.37 2.81 3.44
CA LEU A 512 -6.09 4.21 3.73
C LEU A 512 -4.65 4.51 3.32
N MET A 513 -4.48 5.56 2.53
CA MET A 513 -3.18 5.94 1.96
C MET A 513 -2.95 7.44 2.12
N ARG A 514 -1.70 7.87 1.93
CA ARG A 514 -1.38 9.30 1.84
C ARG A 514 -1.98 9.89 0.57
N LYS A 515 -2.69 10.99 0.74
CA LYS A 515 -3.30 11.78 -0.35
C LYS A 515 -2.19 12.38 -1.22
N GLY A 516 -2.30 12.23 -2.53
CA GLY A 516 -1.36 12.75 -3.52
C GLY A 516 -1.54 14.24 -3.79
N ASP A 517 -0.69 14.77 -4.67
CA ASP A 517 -0.64 16.19 -5.02
C ASP A 517 -1.86 16.68 -5.82
N THR A 518 -2.52 15.75 -6.53
CA THR A 518 -3.73 16.03 -7.29
C THR A 518 -4.92 15.25 -6.73
N GLU A 519 -6.11 15.81 -6.86
CA GLU A 519 -7.33 15.17 -6.40
C GLU A 519 -7.52 13.79 -7.04
N GLY A 520 -7.87 12.78 -6.24
CA GLY A 520 -8.02 11.40 -6.70
C GLY A 520 -6.72 10.60 -6.78
N THR A 521 -5.55 11.21 -6.51
CA THR A 521 -4.27 10.49 -6.48
C THR A 521 -3.80 10.19 -5.06
N VAL A 522 -2.93 9.19 -4.95
CA VAL A 522 -2.25 8.80 -3.70
C VAL A 522 -0.75 8.69 -3.95
N TRP A 523 0.04 8.89 -2.89
CA TRP A 523 1.48 8.64 -2.93
C TRP A 523 1.78 7.14 -2.89
N VAL A 524 2.62 6.68 -3.81
CA VAL A 524 3.07 5.29 -3.93
C VAL A 524 4.60 5.29 -4.02
N ASN A 525 5.24 4.26 -3.46
CA ASN A 525 6.67 4.05 -3.60
C ASN A 525 6.99 3.31 -4.91
N ASP A 526 8.02 3.77 -5.62
CA ASP A 526 8.60 3.03 -6.74
C ASP A 526 9.57 1.99 -6.18
N ASP A 527 9.24 0.72 -6.32
CA ASP A 527 10.03 -0.42 -5.85
C ASP A 527 11.42 -0.51 -6.51
N LYS A 528 11.59 0.03 -7.71
CA LYS A 528 12.86 0.01 -8.45
C LYS A 528 13.75 1.18 -8.11
N THR A 529 13.17 2.36 -7.89
CA THR A 529 13.93 3.60 -7.71
C THR A 529 13.93 4.10 -6.26
N GLY A 530 13.05 3.59 -5.41
CA GLY A 530 12.82 4.08 -4.05
C GLY A 530 12.24 5.50 -3.99
N SER A 531 11.77 6.03 -5.12
CA SER A 531 11.22 7.38 -5.21
C SER A 531 9.71 7.36 -5.03
N LEU A 532 9.18 8.39 -4.36
CA LEU A 532 7.73 8.59 -4.24
C LEU A 532 7.19 9.26 -5.51
N TYR A 533 6.06 8.76 -6.00
CA TYR A 533 5.28 9.39 -7.07
C TYR A 533 3.78 9.27 -6.79
N THR A 534 2.97 10.11 -7.44
CA THR A 534 1.51 10.08 -7.28
C THR A 534 0.85 9.33 -8.43
N LYS A 535 -0.12 8.46 -8.14
CA LYS A 535 -0.98 7.82 -9.15
C LYS A 535 -2.41 7.65 -8.66
N GLU A 536 -3.33 7.45 -9.59
CA GLU A 536 -4.68 6.97 -9.27
C GLU A 536 -4.59 5.51 -8.80
N VAL A 537 -5.25 5.20 -7.67
CA VAL A 537 -5.41 3.83 -7.15
C VAL A 537 -6.88 3.66 -6.81
N ARG A 538 -7.57 2.75 -7.50
CA ARG A 538 -9.01 2.52 -7.33
C ARG A 538 -9.29 1.33 -6.46
N SER A 539 -8.35 0.39 -6.36
CA SER A 539 -8.48 -0.86 -5.61
C SER A 539 -7.12 -1.42 -5.24
N TYR A 540 -7.12 -2.46 -4.40
CA TYR A 540 -5.88 -3.12 -3.99
C TYR A 540 -5.11 -3.76 -5.16
N VAL A 541 -5.75 -4.09 -6.28
CA VAL A 541 -5.08 -4.70 -7.44
C VAL A 541 -4.25 -3.68 -8.25
N ASP A 542 -4.52 -2.38 -8.06
CA ASP A 542 -3.75 -1.31 -8.72
C ASP A 542 -2.42 -1.05 -8.00
N LEU A 543 -2.21 -1.65 -6.82
CA LEU A 543 -0.98 -1.50 -6.05
C LEU A 543 0.09 -2.51 -6.51
N PRO A 544 1.38 -2.12 -6.49
CA PRO A 544 2.47 -3.04 -6.76
C PRO A 544 2.38 -4.33 -5.90
N PRO A 545 2.85 -5.48 -6.40
CA PRO A 545 3.04 -6.66 -5.57
C PRO A 545 3.96 -6.35 -4.39
N LYS A 546 3.69 -6.96 -3.24
CA LYS A 546 4.45 -6.77 -1.99
C LYS A 546 4.47 -5.32 -1.47
N THR A 547 3.47 -4.50 -1.81
CA THR A 547 3.30 -3.19 -1.15
C THR A 547 3.28 -3.34 0.38
N ASP A 548 3.96 -2.43 1.08
CA ASP A 548 4.07 -2.44 2.53
C ASP A 548 2.75 -1.98 3.18
N VAL A 549 2.10 -2.88 3.91
CA VAL A 549 0.81 -2.62 4.55
C VAL A 549 0.87 -2.79 6.06
N CYS A 550 0.40 -1.79 6.80
CA CYS A 550 0.19 -1.88 8.24
C CYS A 550 -1.25 -2.23 8.59
N THR A 551 -1.43 -3.07 9.61
CA THR A 551 -2.74 -3.40 10.16
C THR A 551 -2.63 -3.82 11.63
N ALA A 552 -3.75 -4.06 12.31
CA ALA A 552 -3.73 -4.55 13.69
C ALA A 552 -3.49 -6.06 13.75
N ALA A 553 -2.63 -6.49 14.69
CA ALA A 553 -2.35 -7.89 14.97
C ALA A 553 -3.61 -8.66 15.40
N ASP A 554 -3.75 -9.89 14.89
CA ASP A 554 -4.89 -10.80 15.10
C ASP A 554 -6.25 -10.21 14.67
N SER A 555 -6.23 -9.24 13.75
CA SER A 555 -7.45 -8.70 13.13
C SER A 555 -7.98 -9.60 12.01
N THR A 556 -9.26 -9.44 11.66
CA THR A 556 -9.82 -10.01 10.43
C THR A 556 -9.14 -9.40 9.20
N SER A 557 -8.79 -8.10 9.28
CA SER A 557 -8.07 -7.37 8.25
C SER A 557 -6.71 -7.99 7.92
N GLN A 558 -5.92 -8.37 8.93
CA GLN A 558 -4.65 -9.07 8.77
C GLN A 558 -4.83 -10.38 7.99
N LYS A 559 -5.74 -11.25 8.46
CA LYS A 559 -6.02 -12.55 7.82
C LYS A 559 -6.42 -12.38 6.35
N LYS A 560 -7.23 -11.36 6.06
CA LYS A 560 -7.64 -11.05 4.69
C LYS A 560 -6.44 -10.62 3.84
N LEU A 561 -5.61 -9.67 4.30
CA LEU A 561 -4.44 -9.19 3.57
C LEU A 561 -3.44 -10.32 3.27
N GLU A 562 -3.16 -11.16 4.26
CA GLU A 562 -2.26 -12.31 4.11
C GLU A 562 -2.77 -13.36 3.12
N SER A 563 -4.08 -13.40 2.88
CA SER A 563 -4.71 -14.30 1.89
C SER A 563 -4.67 -13.77 0.46
N LEU A 564 -4.44 -12.47 0.26
CA LEU A 564 -4.47 -11.83 -1.06
C LEU A 564 -3.20 -12.12 -1.85
N LYS A 565 -3.40 -12.48 -3.12
CA LYS A 565 -2.35 -12.80 -4.08
C LYS A 565 -2.59 -12.07 -5.39
N THR A 566 -1.50 -11.81 -6.12
CA THR A 566 -1.52 -11.34 -7.50
C THR A 566 -2.04 -12.44 -8.44
N GLU A 567 -2.31 -12.09 -9.70
CA GLU A 567 -2.63 -13.09 -10.75
C GLU A 567 -1.50 -14.09 -10.98
N SER A 568 -0.25 -13.67 -10.79
CA SER A 568 0.94 -14.54 -10.83
C SER A 568 1.08 -15.48 -9.63
N GLY A 569 0.21 -15.35 -8.61
CA GLY A 569 0.22 -16.15 -7.40
C GLY A 569 1.19 -15.69 -6.32
N GLU A 570 1.84 -14.54 -6.51
CA GLU A 570 2.71 -13.89 -5.53
C GLU A 570 1.88 -13.21 -4.43
N LYS A 571 2.49 -12.91 -3.28
CA LYS A 571 1.81 -12.13 -2.24
C LYS A 571 1.51 -10.72 -2.75
N GLN A 572 0.27 -10.28 -2.54
CA GLN A 572 -0.09 -8.90 -2.89
C GLN A 572 0.57 -7.89 -1.95
N PHE A 573 0.75 -8.25 -0.68
CA PHE A 573 1.17 -7.31 0.38
C PHE A 573 2.23 -7.92 1.29
N ASP A 574 3.16 -7.07 1.73
CA ASP A 574 4.04 -7.35 2.88
C ASP A 574 3.40 -6.73 4.12
N VAL A 575 2.78 -7.59 4.94
CA VAL A 575 1.90 -7.18 6.04
C VAL A 575 2.69 -7.04 7.34
N THR A 576 2.65 -5.84 7.93
CA THR A 576 3.19 -5.55 9.27
C THR A 576 2.06 -5.43 10.30
N PRO A 577 1.88 -6.44 11.16
CA PRO A 577 0.88 -6.39 12.23
C PRO A 577 1.41 -5.61 13.45
N LEU A 578 0.67 -4.59 13.88
CA LEU A 578 0.97 -3.78 15.07
C LEU A 578 -0.13 -3.92 16.13
N THR A 579 0.14 -3.46 17.36
CA THR A 579 -0.84 -3.57 18.46
C THR A 579 -2.02 -2.61 18.28
N ASP A 580 -1.79 -1.44 17.70
CA ASP A 580 -2.76 -0.33 17.62
C ASP A 580 -2.65 0.43 16.30
N TYR A 581 -3.79 0.93 15.81
CA TYR A 581 -3.86 1.65 14.54
C TYR A 581 -3.17 3.02 14.56
N ASP A 582 -3.03 3.65 15.73
CA ASP A 582 -2.29 4.92 15.84
C ASP A 582 -0.81 4.77 15.46
N LEU A 583 -0.22 3.59 15.68
CA LEU A 583 1.13 3.28 15.20
C LEU A 583 1.16 3.14 13.68
N CYS A 584 0.17 2.49 13.08
CA CYS A 584 0.04 2.43 11.63
C CYS A 584 -0.16 3.82 11.02
N ILE A 585 -0.92 4.70 11.66
CA ILE A 585 -1.12 6.08 11.20
C ILE A 585 0.18 6.87 11.26
N SER A 586 0.92 6.76 12.36
CA SER A 586 2.23 7.41 12.48
C SER A 586 3.18 6.93 11.38
N GLY A 587 3.24 5.61 11.17
CA GLY A 587 4.03 4.98 10.11
C GLY A 587 3.56 5.31 8.69
N LEU A 588 2.26 5.54 8.49
CA LEU A 588 1.72 5.96 7.21
C LEU A 588 2.10 7.41 6.91
N LEU A 589 2.08 8.28 7.92
CA LEU A 589 2.43 9.70 7.79
C LEU A 589 3.94 9.93 7.63
N ASP A 590 4.78 9.13 8.31
CA ASP A 590 6.25 9.21 8.21
C ASP A 590 6.85 8.36 7.07
N THR A 591 5.99 7.73 6.26
CA THR A 591 6.34 6.90 5.10
C THR A 591 6.96 5.53 5.40
N THR A 592 6.97 5.09 6.67
CA THR A 592 7.33 3.72 7.06
C THR A 592 6.42 2.66 6.39
N TYR A 593 5.14 2.98 6.20
CA TYR A 593 4.19 2.13 5.49
C TYR A 593 3.55 2.89 4.32
N GLU A 594 3.21 2.16 3.26
CA GLU A 594 2.50 2.75 2.10
C GLU A 594 0.99 2.78 2.32
N VAL A 595 0.47 1.76 2.99
CA VAL A 595 -0.96 1.55 3.18
C VAL A 595 -1.27 1.16 4.62
N LEU A 596 -2.35 1.70 5.18
CA LEU A 596 -3.02 1.13 6.33
C LEU A 596 -4.29 0.45 5.84
N SER A 597 -4.53 -0.81 6.21
CA SER A 597 -5.79 -1.48 5.86
C SER A 597 -6.54 -2.00 7.08
N THR A 598 -7.80 -1.57 7.18
CA THR A 598 -8.81 -2.07 8.12
C THR A 598 -10.21 -1.60 7.70
N ASP A 599 -11.15 -1.69 8.60
CA ASP A 599 -12.58 -1.48 8.40
C ASP A 599 -12.87 0.01 8.10
N ASP A 600 -13.73 0.29 7.13
CA ASP A 600 -13.93 1.64 6.60
C ASP A 600 -14.30 2.65 7.69
N VAL A 601 -15.10 2.23 8.67
CA VAL A 601 -15.53 3.11 9.77
C VAL A 601 -14.35 3.56 10.64
N ILE A 602 -13.32 2.71 10.78
CA ILE A 602 -12.07 3.07 11.46
C ILE A 602 -11.25 4.01 10.57
N LEU A 603 -11.17 3.72 9.26
CA LEU A 603 -10.43 4.52 8.30
C LEU A 603 -11.03 5.93 8.15
N ALA A 604 -12.35 6.05 8.11
CA ALA A 604 -13.10 7.29 8.04
C ALA A 604 -12.78 8.19 9.25
N GLY A 605 -12.67 7.62 10.44
CA GLY A 605 -12.25 8.34 11.64
C GLY A 605 -10.86 8.97 11.49
N TYR A 606 -9.90 8.21 10.95
CA TYR A 606 -8.56 8.72 10.69
C TYR A 606 -8.48 9.70 9.53
N GLN A 607 -9.24 9.47 8.45
CA GLN A 607 -9.34 10.41 7.34
C GLN A 607 -9.93 11.76 7.83
N ALA A 608 -10.99 11.73 8.64
CA ALA A 608 -11.56 12.94 9.22
C ALA A 608 -10.59 13.67 10.17
N LYS A 609 -9.71 12.94 10.86
CA LYS A 609 -8.64 13.51 11.69
C LYS A 609 -7.50 14.13 10.86
N TYR A 610 -7.22 13.58 9.67
CA TYR A 610 -6.14 14.02 8.78
C TYR A 610 -6.62 14.30 7.34
N PRO A 611 -7.61 15.20 7.13
CA PRO A 611 -8.36 15.30 5.87
C PRO A 611 -7.54 15.79 4.67
N ASN A 612 -6.42 16.48 4.94
CA ASN A 612 -5.51 16.98 3.91
C ASN A 612 -4.35 16.03 3.62
N GLN A 613 -4.18 14.97 4.41
CA GLN A 613 -3.01 14.08 4.34
C GLN A 613 -3.39 12.65 3.98
N LEU A 614 -4.59 12.19 4.35
CA LEU A 614 -5.01 10.81 4.18
C LEU A 614 -6.28 10.73 3.34
N VAL A 615 -6.40 9.63 2.59
CA VAL A 615 -7.58 9.31 1.79
C VAL A 615 -7.82 7.80 1.77
N THR A 616 -9.07 7.41 1.94
CA THR A 616 -9.54 6.03 1.83
C THR A 616 -9.81 5.70 0.36
N ILE A 617 -9.31 4.54 -0.08
CA ILE A 617 -9.44 4.05 -1.46
C ILE A 617 -10.02 2.63 -1.47
N GLY A 618 -10.45 2.16 -2.64
CA GLY A 618 -10.96 0.80 -2.80
C GLY A 618 -12.45 0.66 -2.54
N GLY A 619 -13.07 -0.40 -3.07
CA GLY A 619 -14.32 -0.93 -2.53
C GLY A 619 -14.06 -1.89 -1.37
N ASP A 620 -15.14 -2.40 -0.77
CA ASP A 620 -15.04 -3.33 0.36
C ASP A 620 -14.34 -4.65 -0.05
N MET A 621 -13.26 -4.98 0.66
CA MET A 621 -12.50 -6.22 0.47
C MET A 621 -13.05 -7.39 1.30
N SER A 622 -13.75 -7.08 2.38
CA SER A 622 -14.45 -8.01 3.26
C SER A 622 -15.71 -7.34 3.82
N HIS A 623 -16.60 -8.15 4.41
CA HIS A 623 -17.72 -7.64 5.19
C HIS A 623 -17.49 -7.98 6.65
N GLU A 624 -17.58 -6.96 7.50
CA GLU A 624 -17.39 -7.05 8.93
C GLU A 624 -18.72 -6.73 9.63
N ARG A 625 -19.00 -7.51 10.68
CA ARG A 625 -20.23 -7.44 11.47
C ARG A 625 -19.85 -7.23 12.92
N TYR A 626 -19.94 -6.01 13.44
CA TYR A 626 -19.52 -5.74 14.80
C TYR A 626 -20.54 -6.23 15.81
N GLY A 627 -20.07 -6.93 16.84
CA GLY A 627 -20.87 -7.44 17.94
C GLY A 627 -20.30 -7.07 19.31
N ILE A 628 -21.12 -7.25 20.34
CA ILE A 628 -20.74 -7.08 21.74
C ILE A 628 -20.23 -8.43 22.24
N GLY A 629 -18.93 -8.51 22.51
CA GLY A 629 -18.28 -9.74 22.99
C GLY A 629 -18.45 -9.94 24.49
N MET A 630 -18.68 -11.17 24.93
CA MET A 630 -18.87 -11.50 26.34
C MET A 630 -18.50 -12.94 26.68
N GLU A 631 -18.57 -13.30 27.96
CA GLU A 631 -18.29 -14.66 28.44
C GLU A 631 -19.17 -15.71 27.73
N LYS A 632 -18.54 -16.72 27.13
CA LYS A 632 -19.22 -17.69 26.26
C LYS A 632 -20.32 -18.50 26.95
N ASN A 633 -20.11 -18.82 28.23
CA ASN A 633 -20.97 -19.73 28.97
C ASN A 633 -22.02 -19.02 29.85
N ASP A 634 -22.27 -17.73 29.62
CA ASP A 634 -23.30 -16.95 30.34
C ASP A 634 -24.46 -16.59 29.39
N SER A 635 -25.33 -17.56 29.12
CA SER A 635 -26.48 -17.37 28.20
C SER A 635 -27.46 -16.32 28.70
N VAL A 636 -27.58 -16.16 30.03
CA VAL A 636 -28.43 -15.12 30.63
C VAL A 636 -27.88 -13.73 30.30
N LEU A 637 -26.57 -13.52 30.44
CA LEU A 637 -25.94 -12.27 30.04
C LEU A 637 -26.17 -12.00 28.55
N HIS A 638 -25.96 -13.01 27.71
CA HIS A 638 -26.21 -12.91 26.27
C HIS A 638 -27.62 -12.40 25.98
N ASP A 639 -28.63 -13.07 26.51
CA ASP A 639 -30.04 -12.72 26.26
C ASP A 639 -30.36 -11.30 26.76
N LEU A 640 -29.84 -10.90 27.93
CA LEU A 640 -30.01 -9.55 28.46
C LEU A 640 -29.34 -8.46 27.62
N VAL A 641 -28.13 -8.71 27.11
CA VAL A 641 -27.41 -7.76 26.24
C VAL A 641 -28.10 -7.66 24.89
N CYS A 642 -28.60 -8.78 24.37
CA CYS A 642 -29.39 -8.84 23.13
C CYS A 642 -30.68 -8.04 23.24
N ASP A 643 -31.46 -8.26 24.31
CA ASP A 643 -32.66 -7.48 24.60
C ASP A 643 -32.34 -5.99 24.74
N ALA A 644 -31.22 -5.64 25.38
CA ALA A 644 -30.80 -4.26 25.53
C ALA A 644 -30.49 -3.62 24.18
N LEU A 645 -29.72 -4.32 23.34
CA LEU A 645 -29.33 -3.86 22.01
C LEU A 645 -30.54 -3.71 21.07
N GLU A 646 -31.45 -4.70 21.03
CA GLU A 646 -32.66 -4.63 20.22
C GLU A 646 -33.54 -3.44 20.62
N LYS A 647 -33.64 -3.14 21.91
CA LYS A 647 -34.38 -1.97 22.39
C LYS A 647 -33.69 -0.64 22.04
N GLU A 648 -32.36 -0.58 22.00
CA GLU A 648 -31.66 0.62 21.52
C GLU A 648 -31.89 0.86 20.02
N ILE A 649 -31.79 -0.20 19.21
CA ILE A 649 -32.06 -0.14 17.77
C ILE A 649 -33.51 0.24 17.49
N SER A 650 -34.47 -0.48 18.08
CA SER A 650 -35.91 -0.26 17.83
C SER A 650 -36.44 1.08 18.35
N SER A 651 -35.74 1.72 19.30
CA SER A 651 -36.10 3.06 19.80
C SER A 651 -35.63 4.22 18.91
N GLY A 652 -34.84 3.95 17.86
CA GLY A 652 -34.22 4.99 17.01
C GLY A 652 -33.05 5.72 17.67
N ARG A 653 -32.70 5.36 18.92
CA ARG A 653 -31.56 5.96 19.63
C ARG A 653 -30.23 5.51 19.04
N TRP A 654 -30.17 4.31 18.48
CA TRP A 654 -29.02 3.85 17.70
C TRP A 654 -28.74 4.79 16.52
N ASP A 655 -29.76 5.14 15.73
CA ASP A 655 -29.62 6.05 14.57
C ASP A 655 -29.07 7.41 15.00
N GLN A 656 -29.54 7.91 16.15
CA GLN A 656 -29.05 9.16 16.72
C GLN A 656 -27.58 9.05 17.16
N LEU A 657 -27.19 7.96 17.84
CA LEU A 657 -25.81 7.71 18.20
C LEU A 657 -24.91 7.63 16.96
N PHE A 658 -25.38 6.96 15.91
CA PHE A 658 -24.67 6.86 14.64
C PHE A 658 -24.43 8.24 14.05
N LYS A 659 -25.49 9.05 13.89
CA LYS A 659 -25.41 10.41 13.34
C LYS A 659 -24.51 11.32 14.16
N ASP A 660 -24.60 11.25 15.49
CA ASP A 660 -23.84 12.12 16.39
C ASP A 660 -22.35 11.80 16.45
N ASN A 661 -21.94 10.61 16.01
CA ASN A 661 -20.56 10.14 16.07
C ASN A 661 -20.00 9.86 14.67
N LEU A 662 -20.51 8.81 14.02
CA LEU A 662 -20.03 8.35 12.71
C LEU A 662 -20.51 9.25 11.56
N GLY A 663 -21.73 9.77 11.64
CA GLY A 663 -22.23 10.72 10.64
C GLY A 663 -21.40 12.02 10.57
N LYS A 664 -20.87 12.49 11.71
CA LYS A 664 -20.00 13.69 11.77
C LYS A 664 -18.64 13.51 11.10
N ILE A 665 -18.16 12.27 10.98
CA ILE A 665 -16.90 11.95 10.31
C ILE A 665 -17.12 11.48 8.86
N GLY A 666 -18.33 11.66 8.32
CA GLY A 666 -18.64 11.38 6.92
C GLY A 666 -18.94 9.91 6.62
N VAL A 667 -19.18 9.08 7.63
CA VAL A 667 -19.68 7.72 7.40
C VAL A 667 -21.17 7.81 7.05
N GLU A 668 -21.52 7.33 5.86
CA GLU A 668 -22.91 7.27 5.43
C GLU A 668 -23.65 6.13 6.12
N GLU A 669 -24.88 6.41 6.55
CA GLU A 669 -25.75 5.42 7.20
C GLU A 669 -26.21 4.39 6.16
N THR A 670 -25.51 3.26 6.08
CA THR A 670 -26.12 2.07 5.49
C THR A 670 -27.12 1.55 6.51
N SER A 671 -28.37 1.34 6.09
CA SER A 671 -29.55 1.00 6.91
C SER A 671 -29.21 0.27 8.23
N PRO A 672 -29.90 0.59 9.36
CA PRO A 672 -29.62 -0.04 10.64
C PRO A 672 -29.56 -1.56 10.48
N PRO A 673 -28.63 -2.24 11.20
CA PRO A 673 -28.45 -3.67 11.08
C PRO A 673 -29.83 -4.36 11.13
N PRO A 674 -30.10 -5.38 10.27
CA PRO A 674 -31.39 -6.05 10.26
C PRO A 674 -31.77 -6.41 11.69
N ARG A 675 -33.08 -6.42 12.00
CA ARG A 675 -33.60 -6.92 13.28
C ARG A 675 -33.27 -8.41 13.41
N THR A 676 -32.01 -8.72 13.69
CA THR A 676 -31.58 -10.00 14.15
C THR A 676 -32.11 -10.09 15.56
N ARG A 677 -33.08 -10.98 15.77
CA ARG A 677 -33.04 -11.75 17.02
C ARG A 677 -31.58 -12.16 17.15
N CYS A 678 -30.92 -11.77 18.22
CA CYS A 678 -29.79 -12.59 18.62
C CYS A 678 -30.21 -14.08 18.55
#